data_AF-A0A2M8BZE8-F1
#
_entry.id   AF-A0A2M8BZE8-F1
#
_cell.length_a   1.000
_cell.length_b   1.000
_cell.length_c   1.000
_cell.angle_alpha   90.00
_cell.angle_beta   90.00
_cell.angle_gamma   90.00
#
_symmetry.space_group_name_H-M   'P 1'
#
loop_
_entity.id
_entity.type
_entity.pdbx_description
1 polymer ?
#
loop_
_entity_poly.entity_id
_entity_poly.type
_entity_poly.pdbx_seq_one_letter_code
_entity_poly.pdbx_strand_id
1 'polypeptide(L)'
;MRAENFKSSSRPLVVLAVMLMLISTLGSACDDGSKNNSVTDTGNTATDVNGDANGDATVTNSDVTSNGDVDTVGCGTSVDTDNDGIADAYEDLNQDCVVDAGETAWNNPDTDGDTLSDGDEVAGGYFDPLKADTNDDGVPDSEDPMAAVCVKSVLRPYVAGPAPHAQSTLALPEGFKPLAQQQQLQAASAMAFDDGKIFGFVTRRTGTNAQVLAEHSANLVALSVGGYPPLVELTDPEFTTWSALDAPARRAIRAHVRFELSAATDVARVRDGLVGALQKVAVDTSAAVTGTTCANIIYWQVTELRDDLSVVTVGALACEADFDDASRLTFDDLTNTTNFAVSISPNKLFKANEDPTCEAIDARSGGGAVDILWVIDNSGSMADELDNVARTAATFLTTLQNSGTDWRLGVTTTEAYLIWENPARLSITNGAPDPMLDMVDGLRGGVFLDKNTVNVADAFDTLVTFWDGCYKELLNPPPPVGTNICGFGLESGLKSGRDVLAATQLETADDRILRADAAKLVVWIGDEDDEYTKSEGDAATIAAPYVALGVVGCAIVGDGGPSAGGVCQPLGTQTWAVTGANLGQGYIDVALATGGLFGSLCNDDLTETIDGCIKRILIKANNYQLSHWPLSSTIKVAIDGEIVPRSKTNGWDYDMIENALVFTGDALQLDSVITVSYRVWVKNEG
;
A
#
# COMPACT_ATOMS: atom_id res chain seq x y z
N MET A 1 14.62 28.91 31.02
CA MET A 1 15.10 30.32 30.86
C MET A 1 16.21 30.36 29.81
N ARG A 2 15.84 30.53 28.54
CA ARG A 2 16.44 31.45 27.56
C ARG A 2 15.71 31.22 26.24
N ALA A 3 15.06 32.29 25.80
CA ALA A 3 14.37 32.44 24.53
C ALA A 3 15.32 33.10 23.50
N GLU A 4 14.78 33.31 22.29
CA GLU A 4 15.31 34.06 21.13
C GLU A 4 16.02 33.17 20.08
N ASN A 5 15.69 33.16 18.77
CA ASN A 5 14.85 33.98 17.90
C ASN A 5 14.45 33.17 16.65
N PHE A 6 13.16 33.11 16.29
CA PHE A 6 12.73 32.88 14.91
C PHE A 6 11.68 33.93 14.56
N LYS A 7 12.01 34.78 13.58
CA LYS A 7 11.15 35.83 13.03
C LYS A 7 10.06 35.18 12.19
N SER A 8 8.82 35.57 12.43
CA SER A 8 7.67 35.25 11.58
C SER A 8 7.77 35.98 10.25
N SER A 9 7.71 35.26 9.14
CA SER A 9 7.26 35.82 7.86
C SER A 9 5.73 35.74 7.80
N SER A 10 5.15 36.82 7.30
CA SER A 10 3.75 37.15 7.21
C SER A 10 3.02 36.31 6.16
N ARG A 11 1.97 35.60 6.58
CA ARG A 11 0.93 35.05 5.70
C ARG A 11 0.10 36.19 5.09
N PRO A 12 -0.16 36.24 3.78
CA PRO A 12 -1.14 37.16 3.23
C PRO A 12 -2.57 36.66 3.53
N LEU A 13 -3.46 37.60 3.81
CA LEU A 13 -4.77 37.41 4.42
C LEU A 13 -5.90 37.11 3.41
N VAL A 14 -5.57 36.72 2.17
CA VAL A 14 -6.54 36.66 1.05
C VAL A 14 -7.18 35.27 0.91
N VAL A 15 -6.43 34.20 1.15
CA VAL A 15 -6.92 32.79 1.09
C VAL A 15 -8.03 32.49 2.12
N LEU A 16 -8.17 33.32 3.17
CA LEU A 16 -9.15 33.09 4.23
C LEU A 16 -10.57 33.55 3.87
N ALA A 17 -10.78 34.35 2.82
CA ALA A 17 -12.10 34.87 2.47
C ALA A 17 -12.96 33.85 1.72
N VAL A 18 -12.37 33.00 0.88
CA VAL A 18 -13.08 31.95 0.13
C VAL A 18 -13.39 30.74 1.02
N MET A 19 -12.54 30.45 2.01
CA MET A 19 -12.69 29.26 2.87
C MET A 19 -13.68 29.42 4.06
N LEU A 20 -14.06 30.64 4.47
CA LEU A 20 -14.75 30.86 5.77
C LEU A 20 -16.29 30.97 5.73
N MET A 21 -16.97 30.71 4.62
CA MET A 21 -18.45 30.79 4.54
C MET A 21 -19.20 29.45 4.57
N LEU A 22 -18.57 28.34 4.99
CA LEU A 22 -19.24 27.04 5.13
C LEU A 22 -19.94 26.80 6.48
N ILE A 23 -20.01 27.78 7.40
CA ILE A 23 -20.70 27.61 8.70
C ILE A 23 -21.45 28.88 9.12
N SER A 24 -22.75 28.98 8.80
CA SER A 24 -23.83 29.22 9.79
C SER A 24 -25.17 29.68 9.19
N THR A 25 -26.19 28.89 9.51
CA THR A 25 -27.61 29.28 9.71
C THR A 25 -28.38 29.94 8.57
N LEU A 26 -29.37 29.23 8.03
CA LEU A 26 -30.75 29.72 7.99
C LEU A 26 -31.73 28.55 8.11
N GLY A 27 -32.30 28.41 9.31
CA GLY A 27 -33.51 27.66 9.52
C GLY A 27 -34.74 28.58 9.46
N SER A 28 -35.78 28.05 8.82
CA SER A 28 -37.22 28.25 9.04
C SER A 28 -38.02 29.32 8.28
N ALA A 29 -39.09 28.78 7.68
CA ALA A 29 -40.42 29.35 7.36
C ALA A 29 -40.55 30.07 5.99
N CYS A 30 -41.54 29.82 5.11
CA CYS A 30 -42.93 29.38 5.29
C CYS A 30 -43.50 28.60 4.09
N ASP A 31 -44.54 27.84 4.40
CA ASP A 31 -45.61 27.23 3.59
C ASP A 31 -46.54 28.28 2.90
N ASP A 32 -46.98 28.01 1.66
CA ASP A 32 -48.37 28.22 1.15
C ASP A 32 -48.49 27.62 -0.27
N GLY A 33 -49.57 26.88 -0.50
CA GLY A 33 -49.87 26.20 -1.75
C GLY A 33 -50.61 27.05 -2.80
N SER A 34 -50.68 26.44 -3.99
CA SER A 34 -51.70 26.65 -5.03
C SER A 34 -52.06 28.07 -5.43
N LYS A 35 -51.62 28.51 -6.63
CA LYS A 35 -52.52 29.06 -7.65
C LYS A 35 -52.09 28.68 -9.07
N ASN A 36 -52.93 27.83 -9.65
CA ASN A 36 -53.22 27.73 -11.07
C ASN A 36 -53.47 29.13 -11.68
N ASN A 37 -52.73 29.54 -12.70
CA ASN A 37 -53.23 30.50 -13.69
C ASN A 37 -52.74 30.12 -15.08
N SER A 38 -53.66 29.58 -15.87
CA SER A 38 -53.50 29.34 -17.29
C SER A 38 -53.32 30.65 -18.03
N VAL A 39 -52.21 30.82 -18.73
CA VAL A 39 -52.14 31.73 -19.88
C VAL A 39 -51.82 30.87 -21.08
N THR A 40 -52.86 30.55 -21.86
CA THR A 40 -52.72 29.99 -23.19
C THR A 40 -52.21 31.09 -24.11
N ASP A 41 -50.94 31.04 -24.48
CA ASP A 41 -50.45 31.76 -25.65
C ASP A 41 -50.89 31.00 -26.90
N THR A 42 -51.85 31.57 -27.63
CA THR A 42 -52.29 31.07 -28.93
C THR A 42 -51.71 31.96 -30.01
N GLY A 43 -50.50 31.64 -30.49
CA GLY A 43 -50.01 32.30 -31.70
C GLY A 43 -48.55 32.17 -32.09
N ASN A 44 -47.96 30.97 -32.16
CA ASN A 44 -46.81 30.76 -33.07
C ASN A 44 -46.68 29.29 -33.49
N THR A 45 -46.61 29.02 -34.80
CA THR A 45 -46.48 27.66 -35.37
C THR A 45 -45.03 27.33 -35.72
N ALA A 46 -44.08 27.63 -34.82
CA ALA A 46 -42.73 27.10 -34.88
C ALA A 46 -42.64 25.88 -33.95
N THR A 47 -42.13 24.77 -34.46
CA THR A 47 -41.95 23.52 -33.72
C THR A 47 -40.86 23.68 -32.66
N ASP A 48 -41.29 23.70 -31.39
CA ASP A 48 -40.46 23.53 -30.19
C ASP A 48 -39.99 22.07 -30.11
N VAL A 49 -38.66 21.85 -30.18
CA VAL A 49 -38.05 20.50 -30.29
C VAL A 49 -37.45 20.03 -28.96
N ASN A 50 -37.29 20.91 -27.96
CA ASN A 50 -36.70 20.60 -26.65
C ASN A 50 -37.67 20.83 -25.47
N GLY A 51 -38.86 21.37 -25.70
CA GLY A 51 -39.95 21.45 -24.73
C GLY A 51 -39.79 22.54 -23.67
N ASP A 52 -39.01 23.57 -23.95
CA ASP A 52 -38.78 24.72 -23.05
C ASP A 52 -39.76 25.89 -23.26
N ALA A 53 -40.73 25.73 -24.18
CA ALA A 53 -41.73 26.73 -24.56
C ALA A 53 -41.21 27.96 -25.33
N ASN A 54 -39.96 27.96 -25.79
CA ASN A 54 -39.39 29.00 -26.65
C ASN A 54 -39.16 28.47 -28.07
N GLY A 55 -39.73 29.12 -29.08
CA GLY A 55 -39.53 28.74 -30.48
C GLY A 55 -38.12 29.08 -30.97
N ASP A 56 -37.26 28.06 -31.15
CA ASP A 56 -35.90 28.20 -31.69
C ASP A 56 -35.87 28.83 -33.09
N ALA A 57 -35.12 29.91 -33.23
CA ALA A 57 -34.31 30.16 -34.41
C ALA A 57 -33.02 30.92 -34.03
N THR A 58 -31.94 30.18 -33.82
CA THR A 58 -30.52 30.59 -33.82
C THR A 58 -29.92 31.20 -32.55
N VAL A 59 -28.84 30.57 -32.09
CA VAL A 59 -28.02 30.87 -30.91
C VAL A 59 -27.18 32.15 -31.11
N THR A 60 -27.82 33.32 -31.19
CA THR A 60 -27.17 34.65 -31.06
C THR A 60 -28.12 35.77 -30.59
N ASN A 61 -29.34 35.46 -30.15
CA ASN A 61 -30.32 36.50 -29.81
C ASN A 61 -30.40 36.71 -28.29
N SER A 62 -29.84 37.83 -27.82
CA SER A 62 -30.17 38.44 -26.54
C SER A 62 -31.69 38.53 -26.37
N ASP A 63 -32.24 37.84 -25.39
CA ASP A 63 -33.63 38.08 -24.97
C ASP A 63 -33.69 39.42 -24.22
N VAL A 64 -34.77 40.16 -24.37
CA VAL A 64 -35.01 41.39 -23.60
C VAL A 64 -36.07 41.01 -22.60
N THR A 65 -35.72 40.92 -21.32
CA THR A 65 -36.74 40.61 -20.32
C THR A 65 -37.80 41.71 -20.28
N SER A 66 -38.97 41.40 -19.72
CA SER A 66 -40.16 42.28 -19.66
C SER A 66 -39.94 43.66 -19.03
N ASN A 67 -38.75 43.96 -18.49
CA ASN A 67 -38.34 45.25 -17.92
C ASN A 67 -37.50 46.13 -18.87
N GLY A 68 -37.09 45.63 -20.05
CA GLY A 68 -36.33 46.39 -21.04
C GLY A 68 -34.81 46.32 -20.92
N ASP A 69 -34.25 45.43 -20.09
CA ASP A 69 -32.81 45.16 -20.10
C ASP A 69 -32.44 44.14 -21.18
N VAL A 70 -31.37 44.43 -21.92
CA VAL A 70 -30.73 43.48 -22.84
C VAL A 70 -30.13 42.37 -22.00
N ASP A 71 -30.49 41.11 -22.24
CA ASP A 71 -29.72 39.96 -21.77
C ASP A 71 -28.37 39.99 -22.52
N THR A 72 -27.45 40.80 -21.99
CA THR A 72 -26.04 40.61 -22.20
C THR A 72 -25.75 39.20 -21.72
N VAL A 73 -25.22 38.35 -22.61
CA VAL A 73 -24.48 37.16 -22.20
C VAL A 73 -23.38 37.67 -21.26
N GLY A 74 -23.65 37.68 -19.97
CA GLY A 74 -22.89 38.42 -18.97
C GLY A 74 -22.90 37.65 -17.67
N CYS A 75 -21.69 37.35 -17.20
CA CYS A 75 -21.32 36.83 -15.88
C CYS A 75 -22.46 36.09 -15.15
N GLY A 76 -22.91 34.96 -15.71
CA GLY A 76 -24.15 34.30 -15.33
C GLY A 76 -24.00 33.48 -14.04
N THR A 77 -25.00 33.48 -13.17
CA THR A 77 -24.91 32.93 -11.79
C THR A 77 -24.65 31.41 -11.65
N SER A 78 -24.56 30.67 -12.75
CA SER A 78 -24.24 29.22 -12.75
C SER A 78 -23.63 28.72 -14.07
N VAL A 79 -23.14 29.62 -14.91
CA VAL A 79 -22.46 29.28 -16.17
C VAL A 79 -20.96 29.35 -15.89
N ASP A 80 -20.19 28.54 -16.61
CA ASP A 80 -18.73 28.59 -16.66
C ASP A 80 -18.42 29.03 -18.10
N THR A 81 -18.22 30.33 -18.29
CA THR A 81 -18.23 30.98 -19.61
C THR A 81 -16.97 30.68 -20.40
N ASP A 82 -15.81 30.59 -19.75
CA ASP A 82 -14.53 30.26 -20.40
C ASP A 82 -14.11 28.79 -20.26
N ASN A 83 -14.86 27.98 -19.52
CA ASN A 83 -14.70 26.54 -19.35
C ASN A 83 -13.39 26.16 -18.65
N ASP A 84 -12.96 26.97 -17.69
CA ASP A 84 -11.78 26.71 -16.88
C ASP A 84 -12.07 25.81 -15.66
N GLY A 85 -13.37 25.60 -15.35
CA GLY A 85 -13.84 24.77 -14.25
C GLY A 85 -14.28 25.55 -13.00
N ILE A 86 -14.23 26.88 -13.03
CA ILE A 86 -14.85 27.78 -12.07
C ILE A 86 -16.14 28.34 -12.71
N ALA A 87 -17.21 28.46 -11.94
CA ALA A 87 -18.42 29.11 -12.46
C ALA A 87 -18.26 30.63 -12.35
N ASP A 88 -18.78 31.40 -13.31
CA ASP A 88 -18.68 32.86 -13.36
C ASP A 88 -19.08 33.52 -12.03
N ALA A 89 -20.04 32.94 -11.29
CA ALA A 89 -20.50 33.44 -10.00
C ALA A 89 -19.46 33.40 -8.87
N TYR A 90 -18.41 32.58 -9.01
CA TYR A 90 -17.28 32.49 -8.07
C TYR A 90 -16.10 33.36 -8.52
N GLU A 91 -16.02 33.68 -9.80
CA GLU A 91 -14.99 34.53 -10.38
C GLU A 91 -15.37 36.01 -10.24
N ASP A 92 -16.62 36.34 -10.57
CA ASP A 92 -17.26 37.63 -10.37
C ASP A 92 -18.15 37.58 -9.11
N LEU A 93 -17.51 37.73 -7.95
CA LEU A 93 -18.15 37.59 -6.65
C LEU A 93 -19.27 38.62 -6.42
N ASN A 94 -19.12 39.81 -7.00
CA ASN A 94 -20.06 40.91 -6.84
C ASN A 94 -21.15 40.96 -7.94
N GLN A 95 -20.98 40.17 -9.01
CA GLN A 95 -21.88 40.01 -10.15
C GLN A 95 -22.10 41.30 -10.95
N ASP A 96 -21.07 42.12 -11.09
CA ASP A 96 -21.11 43.38 -11.85
C ASP A 96 -20.45 43.29 -13.25
N CYS A 97 -19.98 42.10 -13.61
CA CYS A 97 -19.28 41.74 -14.84
C CYS A 97 -17.99 42.55 -15.07
N VAL A 98 -17.37 43.10 -14.02
CA VAL A 98 -16.07 43.77 -14.05
C VAL A 98 -15.10 43.00 -13.17
N VAL A 99 -13.89 42.74 -13.68
CA VAL A 99 -12.85 42.10 -12.87
C VAL A 99 -12.32 43.10 -11.84
N ASP A 100 -12.73 42.94 -10.57
CA ASP A 100 -12.23 43.73 -9.45
C ASP A 100 -10.96 43.14 -8.82
N ALA A 101 -10.35 43.91 -7.90
CA ALA A 101 -9.19 43.42 -7.16
C ALA A 101 -9.57 42.25 -6.25
N GLY A 102 -9.00 41.08 -6.53
CA GLY A 102 -9.28 39.84 -5.79
C GLY A 102 -10.25 38.89 -6.51
N GLU A 103 -10.65 39.22 -7.73
CA GLU A 103 -11.52 38.42 -8.60
C GLU A 103 -10.73 37.88 -9.79
N THR A 104 -11.07 36.67 -10.21
CA THR A 104 -10.63 36.10 -11.49
C THR A 104 -11.56 36.55 -12.61
N ALA A 105 -11.12 36.43 -13.85
CA ALA A 105 -11.81 36.93 -15.01
C ALA A 105 -12.76 35.89 -15.58
N TRP A 106 -14.06 36.02 -15.32
CA TRP A 106 -15.16 35.15 -15.79
C TRP A 106 -15.22 34.78 -17.29
N ASN A 107 -14.38 35.37 -18.14
CA ASN A 107 -14.34 35.12 -19.59
C ASN A 107 -12.92 34.91 -20.13
N ASN A 108 -11.96 34.78 -19.23
CA ASN A 108 -10.57 34.58 -19.55
C ASN A 108 -10.02 33.53 -18.59
N PRO A 109 -9.77 32.30 -19.08
CA PRO A 109 -9.51 31.14 -18.24
C PRO A 109 -8.13 31.16 -17.54
N ASP A 110 -7.37 32.25 -17.64
CA ASP A 110 -5.99 32.45 -17.14
C ASP A 110 -5.81 33.96 -16.89
N THR A 111 -6.18 34.41 -15.69
CA THR A 111 -6.31 35.83 -15.31
C THR A 111 -4.96 36.54 -15.23
N ASP A 112 -3.92 35.86 -14.77
CA ASP A 112 -2.60 36.46 -14.59
C ASP A 112 -1.63 36.22 -15.76
N GLY A 113 -2.00 35.35 -16.71
CA GLY A 113 -1.35 35.16 -17.99
C GLY A 113 -0.11 34.28 -17.92
N ASP A 114 -0.02 33.38 -16.96
CA ASP A 114 1.13 32.51 -16.73
C ASP A 114 1.04 31.15 -17.45
N THR A 115 -0.07 30.90 -18.17
CA THR A 115 -0.42 29.69 -18.92
C THR A 115 -1.01 28.53 -18.12
N LEU A 116 -1.14 28.66 -16.81
CA LEU A 116 -1.98 27.82 -15.96
C LEU A 116 -3.38 28.44 -15.90
N SER A 117 -4.43 27.62 -15.92
CA SER A 117 -5.80 28.17 -15.87
C SER A 117 -6.25 28.42 -14.45
N ASP A 118 -7.05 29.46 -14.21
CA ASP A 118 -7.51 29.84 -12.86
C ASP A 118 -8.18 28.65 -12.15
N GLY A 119 -9.00 27.87 -12.87
CA GLY A 119 -9.62 26.66 -12.36
C GLY A 119 -8.65 25.53 -11.97
N ASP A 120 -7.50 25.40 -12.62
CA ASP A 120 -6.47 24.43 -12.24
C ASP A 120 -5.69 24.92 -10.99
N GLU A 121 -5.45 26.22 -10.87
CA GLU A 121 -4.81 26.84 -9.70
C GLU A 121 -5.69 26.73 -8.45
N VAL A 122 -6.96 27.09 -8.58
CA VAL A 122 -7.95 27.02 -7.50
C VAL A 122 -8.22 25.58 -7.09
N ALA A 123 -8.27 24.63 -8.03
CA ALA A 123 -8.48 23.23 -7.71
C ALA A 123 -7.33 22.64 -6.88
N GLY A 124 -6.08 22.99 -7.21
CA GLY A 124 -4.90 22.58 -6.45
C GLY A 124 -4.78 23.27 -5.09
N GLY A 125 -5.27 24.51 -4.99
CA GLY A 125 -5.19 25.34 -3.79
C GLY A 125 -3.75 25.72 -3.39
N TYR A 126 -2.79 25.48 -4.28
CA TYR A 126 -1.37 25.80 -4.09
C TYR A 126 -0.98 27.11 -4.79
N PHE A 127 -1.54 27.36 -5.97
CA PHE A 127 -1.30 28.55 -6.79
C PHE A 127 -2.38 29.62 -6.57
N ASP A 128 -2.02 30.88 -6.76
CA ASP A 128 -2.85 32.08 -6.62
C ASP A 128 -3.18 32.61 -8.01
N PRO A 129 -4.41 32.48 -8.51
CA PRO A 129 -4.79 32.76 -9.91
C PRO A 129 -4.70 34.23 -10.34
N LEU A 130 -4.21 35.07 -9.44
CA LEU A 130 -3.99 36.50 -9.65
C LEU A 130 -2.50 36.84 -9.69
N LYS A 131 -1.63 35.83 -9.69
CA LYS A 131 -0.17 35.95 -9.63
C LYS A 131 0.52 34.85 -10.41
N ALA A 132 1.11 35.28 -11.53
CA ALA A 132 1.91 34.42 -12.39
C ALA A 132 3.14 33.72 -11.77
N ASP A 133 3.49 34.04 -10.52
CA ASP A 133 4.53 33.40 -9.71
C ASP A 133 4.08 33.54 -8.24
N THR A 134 3.38 32.54 -7.73
CA THR A 134 2.74 32.56 -6.40
C THR A 134 3.75 32.70 -5.28
N ASN A 135 4.93 32.11 -5.44
CA ASN A 135 5.93 31.96 -4.40
C ASN A 135 7.09 33.01 -4.49
N ASP A 136 7.08 33.84 -5.53
CA ASP A 136 8.07 34.89 -5.86
C ASP A 136 9.51 34.34 -6.02
N ASP A 137 9.70 33.10 -6.48
CA ASP A 137 11.01 32.48 -6.67
C ASP A 137 11.63 32.71 -8.07
N GLY A 138 10.86 33.31 -8.98
CA GLY A 138 11.25 33.65 -10.34
C GLY A 138 10.93 32.58 -11.39
N VAL A 139 10.24 31.51 -11.01
CA VAL A 139 9.65 30.50 -11.90
C VAL A 139 8.13 30.74 -11.96
N PRO A 140 7.52 30.87 -13.15
CA PRO A 140 6.07 30.97 -13.25
C PRO A 140 5.37 29.72 -12.70
N ASP A 141 4.14 29.83 -12.23
CA ASP A 141 3.42 28.72 -11.60
C ASP A 141 3.21 27.55 -12.57
N SER A 142 2.97 27.83 -13.85
CA SER A 142 2.92 26.82 -14.92
C SER A 142 4.21 26.01 -15.12
N GLU A 143 5.37 26.55 -14.69
CA GLU A 143 6.68 25.89 -14.73
C GLU A 143 7.13 25.37 -13.35
N ASP A 144 6.36 25.60 -12.28
CA ASP A 144 6.65 25.08 -10.94
C ASP A 144 6.51 23.54 -10.91
N PRO A 145 7.43 22.80 -10.25
CA PRO A 145 7.32 21.35 -10.08
C PRO A 145 5.97 20.83 -9.55
N MET A 146 5.23 21.66 -8.81
CA MET A 146 3.90 21.34 -8.31
C MET A 146 2.84 21.29 -9.42
N ALA A 147 2.97 22.12 -10.47
CA ALA A 147 2.01 22.15 -11.58
C ALA A 147 1.99 20.83 -12.38
N ALA A 148 3.09 20.07 -12.36
CA ALA A 148 3.16 18.76 -13.03
C ALA A 148 2.14 17.73 -12.50
N VAL A 149 1.67 17.89 -11.27
CA VAL A 149 0.75 16.94 -10.61
C VAL A 149 -0.46 17.59 -9.97
N CYS A 150 -0.39 18.85 -9.56
CA CYS A 150 -1.40 19.52 -8.74
C CYS A 150 -2.52 20.20 -9.53
N VAL A 151 -2.73 19.81 -10.79
CA VAL A 151 -3.75 20.41 -11.65
C VAL A 151 -4.85 19.39 -11.96
N LYS A 152 -6.10 19.84 -12.06
CA LYS A 152 -7.26 18.96 -12.24
C LYS A 152 -7.19 18.21 -13.55
N SER A 153 -6.70 18.88 -14.59
CA SER A 153 -6.50 18.36 -15.94
C SER A 153 -5.56 17.15 -16.01
N VAL A 154 -4.62 17.01 -15.06
CA VAL A 154 -3.69 15.87 -15.00
C VAL A 154 -4.10 14.80 -14.00
N LEU A 155 -5.19 14.93 -13.25
CA LEU A 155 -5.57 13.89 -12.28
C LEU A 155 -5.84 12.54 -12.94
N ARG A 156 -5.43 11.45 -12.27
CA ARG A 156 -5.81 10.12 -12.72
C ARG A 156 -7.33 9.92 -12.56
N PRO A 157 -8.02 9.46 -13.62
CA PRO A 157 -9.45 9.14 -13.53
C PRO A 157 -9.67 7.88 -12.68
N TYR A 158 -10.88 7.75 -12.15
CA TYR A 158 -11.32 6.59 -11.40
C TYR A 158 -12.79 6.30 -11.71
N VAL A 159 -13.23 5.07 -11.47
CA VAL A 159 -14.63 4.65 -11.63
C VAL A 159 -15.29 4.62 -10.26
N ALA A 160 -16.15 5.61 -10.00
CA ALA A 160 -16.96 5.67 -8.79
C ALA A 160 -18.21 4.79 -8.92
N GLY A 161 -18.57 4.07 -7.87
CA GLY A 161 -19.86 3.35 -7.84
C GLY A 161 -20.31 2.95 -6.43
N PRO A 162 -21.61 3.05 -6.12
CA PRO A 162 -22.12 2.50 -4.87
C PRO A 162 -22.03 0.97 -4.89
N ALA A 163 -21.59 0.37 -3.79
CA ALA A 163 -21.69 -1.06 -3.52
C ALA A 163 -22.76 -1.30 -2.43
N PRO A 164 -24.06 -1.13 -2.76
CA PRO A 164 -25.13 -1.08 -1.76
C PRO A 164 -25.24 -2.36 -0.93
N HIS A 165 -24.93 -3.51 -1.52
CA HIS A 165 -24.96 -4.81 -0.84
C HIS A 165 -23.82 -5.01 0.16
N ALA A 166 -22.66 -4.39 -0.11
CA ALA A 166 -21.55 -4.35 0.84
C ALA A 166 -21.66 -3.15 1.83
N GLN A 167 -22.66 -2.27 1.64
CA GLN A 167 -22.79 -1.00 2.35
C GLN A 167 -21.49 -0.19 2.28
N SER A 168 -20.94 -0.07 1.08
CA SER A 168 -19.72 0.68 0.78
C SER A 168 -19.92 1.56 -0.43
N THR A 169 -19.09 2.60 -0.57
CA THR A 169 -18.79 3.21 -1.87
C THR A 169 -17.45 2.68 -2.36
N LEU A 170 -17.31 2.45 -3.66
CA LEU A 170 -16.06 2.05 -4.30
C LEU A 170 -15.52 3.15 -5.20
N ALA A 171 -14.19 3.24 -5.25
CA ALA A 171 -13.42 3.99 -6.23
C ALA A 171 -12.45 3.00 -6.90
N LEU A 172 -12.82 2.50 -8.07
CA LEU A 172 -12.02 1.52 -8.81
C LEU A 172 -11.05 2.22 -9.76
N PRO A 173 -9.88 1.63 -10.08
CA PRO A 173 -9.01 2.13 -11.13
C PRO A 173 -9.76 2.24 -12.48
N GLU A 174 -9.28 3.11 -13.36
CA GLU A 174 -9.81 3.23 -14.71
C GLU A 174 -9.81 1.87 -15.45
N GLY A 175 -10.83 1.60 -16.26
CA GLY A 175 -10.97 0.36 -17.03
C GLY A 175 -11.79 -0.72 -16.33
N PHE A 176 -11.90 -0.68 -15.00
CA PHE A 176 -12.75 -1.58 -14.24
C PHE A 176 -14.23 -1.26 -14.44
N LYS A 177 -15.03 -2.31 -14.61
CA LYS A 177 -16.47 -2.24 -14.81
C LYS A 177 -17.16 -2.97 -13.67
N PRO A 178 -18.03 -2.29 -12.91
CA PRO A 178 -18.96 -2.98 -12.01
C PRO A 178 -19.83 -3.94 -12.83
N LEU A 179 -19.84 -5.21 -12.46
CA LEU A 179 -20.69 -6.18 -13.10
C LEU A 179 -22.13 -6.00 -12.62
N ALA A 180 -23.08 -6.18 -13.54
CA ALA A 180 -24.50 -6.14 -13.23
C ALA A 180 -24.78 -7.05 -12.03
N GLN A 181 -25.52 -6.53 -11.05
CA GLN A 181 -25.85 -7.23 -9.80
C GLN A 181 -26.53 -8.57 -10.12
N GLN A 182 -25.77 -9.66 -10.15
CA GLN A 182 -26.34 -10.99 -10.28
C GLN A 182 -27.15 -11.28 -9.01
N GLN A 183 -28.38 -11.77 -9.16
CA GLN A 183 -29.29 -12.06 -8.06
C GLN A 183 -28.66 -12.92 -6.95
N GLN A 184 -27.67 -13.75 -7.30
CA GLN A 184 -26.91 -14.60 -6.39
C GLN A 184 -25.84 -13.83 -5.60
N LEU A 185 -25.14 -12.88 -6.22
CA LEU A 185 -24.21 -11.98 -5.52
C LEU A 185 -24.97 -11.05 -4.56
N GLN A 186 -26.18 -10.62 -4.94
CA GLN A 186 -27.06 -9.87 -4.03
C GLN A 186 -27.42 -10.69 -2.79
N ALA A 187 -27.74 -11.98 -2.96
CA ALA A 187 -28.02 -12.90 -1.85
C ALA A 187 -26.79 -13.11 -0.94
N ALA A 188 -25.59 -13.01 -1.51
CA ALA A 188 -24.32 -13.07 -0.79
C ALA A 188 -23.84 -11.69 -0.25
N SER A 189 -24.66 -10.63 -0.32
CA SER A 189 -24.25 -9.26 0.08
C SER A 189 -22.94 -8.82 -0.59
N ALA A 190 -22.81 -9.12 -1.88
CA ALA A 190 -21.60 -8.97 -2.67
C ALA A 190 -21.83 -8.14 -3.95
N MET A 191 -20.73 -7.60 -4.47
CA MET A 191 -20.62 -6.98 -5.77
C MET A 191 -19.34 -7.46 -6.44
N ALA A 192 -19.39 -7.69 -7.75
CA ALA A 192 -18.24 -8.05 -8.56
C ALA A 192 -17.88 -6.95 -9.55
N PHE A 193 -16.62 -6.89 -9.95
CA PHE A 193 -16.08 -5.97 -10.95
C PHE A 193 -14.92 -6.63 -11.69
N ASP A 194 -14.64 -6.21 -12.91
CA ASP A 194 -13.48 -6.68 -13.68
C ASP A 194 -13.02 -5.67 -14.73
N ASP A 195 -11.81 -5.85 -15.23
CA ASP A 195 -11.25 -5.15 -16.40
C ASP A 195 -11.06 -6.10 -17.62
N GLY A 196 -11.51 -7.36 -17.49
CA GLY A 196 -11.31 -8.44 -18.46
C GLY A 196 -10.08 -9.32 -18.23
N LYS A 197 -9.16 -8.95 -17.32
CA LYS A 197 -7.99 -9.73 -16.89
C LYS A 197 -7.99 -10.02 -15.40
N ILE A 198 -8.30 -9.00 -14.60
CA ILE A 198 -8.40 -9.00 -13.15
C ILE A 198 -9.88 -9.02 -12.78
N PHE A 199 -10.25 -9.96 -11.93
CA PHE A 199 -11.61 -10.23 -11.50
C PHE A 199 -11.71 -9.95 -10.01
N GLY A 200 -12.34 -8.84 -9.65
CA GLY A 200 -12.48 -8.41 -8.27
C GLY A 200 -13.90 -8.53 -7.72
N PHE A 201 -13.99 -8.44 -6.41
CA PHE A 201 -15.25 -8.42 -5.68
C PHE A 201 -15.12 -7.65 -4.37
N VAL A 202 -16.27 -7.19 -3.87
CA VAL A 202 -16.45 -6.74 -2.49
C VAL A 202 -17.61 -7.47 -1.86
N THR A 203 -17.47 -7.92 -0.62
CA THR A 203 -18.56 -8.57 0.14
C THR A 203 -18.67 -8.01 1.55
N ARG A 204 -19.85 -8.12 2.17
CA ARG A 204 -20.05 -7.87 3.59
C ARG A 204 -20.67 -9.06 4.29
N ARG A 205 -19.99 -9.57 5.33
CA ARG A 205 -20.54 -10.59 6.23
C ARG A 205 -20.77 -10.01 7.62
N THR A 206 -21.97 -10.15 8.15
CA THR A 206 -22.25 -9.76 9.54
C THR A 206 -21.54 -10.71 10.50
N GLY A 207 -20.72 -10.19 11.41
CA GLY A 207 -20.10 -10.96 12.49
C GLY A 207 -21.00 -11.07 13.71
N THR A 208 -20.70 -12.04 14.57
CA THR A 208 -21.41 -12.24 15.84
C THR A 208 -20.58 -11.83 17.06
N ASN A 209 -19.26 -11.66 16.87
CA ASN A 209 -18.29 -11.37 17.92
C ASN A 209 -17.00 -10.76 17.32
N ALA A 210 -16.09 -10.29 18.18
CA ALA A 210 -14.85 -9.63 17.76
C ALA A 210 -13.76 -10.57 17.17
N GLN A 211 -13.95 -11.89 17.25
CA GLN A 211 -13.09 -12.91 16.62
C GLN A 211 -13.49 -13.19 15.16
N VAL A 212 -14.45 -12.44 14.60
CA VAL A 212 -14.92 -12.62 13.22
C VAL A 212 -13.79 -12.56 12.16
N LEU A 213 -12.70 -11.83 12.41
CA LEU A 213 -11.49 -11.83 11.56
C LEU A 213 -10.73 -13.16 11.63
N ALA A 214 -10.58 -13.74 12.83
CA ALA A 214 -10.00 -15.06 13.01
C ALA A 214 -10.88 -16.14 12.38
N GLU A 215 -12.21 -16.04 12.52
CA GLU A 215 -13.16 -16.91 11.83
C GLU A 215 -13.06 -16.78 10.31
N HIS A 216 -12.90 -15.57 9.79
CA HIS A 216 -12.71 -15.33 8.36
C HIS A 216 -11.42 -16.01 7.85
N SER A 217 -10.32 -15.81 8.56
CA SER A 217 -9.03 -16.46 8.28
C SER A 217 -9.17 -17.99 8.29
N ALA A 218 -9.83 -18.55 9.30
CA ALA A 218 -10.11 -19.98 9.38
C ALA A 218 -11.02 -20.48 8.24
N ASN A 219 -11.97 -19.67 7.75
CA ASN A 219 -12.77 -20.04 6.59
C ASN A 219 -11.95 -20.00 5.30
N LEU A 220 -11.01 -19.06 5.14
CA LEU A 220 -10.05 -19.08 4.02
C LEU A 220 -9.23 -20.37 4.03
N VAL A 221 -8.73 -20.76 5.20
CA VAL A 221 -8.01 -22.03 5.40
C VAL A 221 -8.92 -23.25 5.17
N ALA A 222 -10.20 -23.18 5.54
CA ALA A 222 -11.11 -24.28 5.24
C ALA A 222 -11.38 -24.41 3.73
N LEU A 223 -11.40 -23.28 3.01
CA LEU A 223 -11.54 -23.24 1.56
C LEU A 223 -10.33 -23.79 0.84
N SER A 224 -9.14 -23.58 1.41
CA SER A 224 -7.91 -24.15 0.89
C SER A 224 -7.86 -25.69 0.93
N VAL A 225 -8.62 -26.32 1.83
CA VAL A 225 -8.61 -27.78 2.01
C VAL A 225 -9.75 -28.49 1.23
N GLY A 226 -10.69 -27.75 0.64
CA GLY A 226 -12.01 -28.27 0.22
C GLY A 226 -12.27 -28.57 -1.26
N GLY A 227 -11.28 -28.48 -2.15
CA GLY A 227 -11.47 -28.80 -3.59
C GLY A 227 -10.64 -27.98 -4.59
N TYR A 228 -9.86 -27.03 -4.11
CA TYR A 228 -8.87 -26.26 -4.86
C TYR A 228 -7.66 -26.14 -3.93
N PRO A 229 -6.58 -26.92 -4.07
CA PRO A 229 -5.44 -26.79 -3.16
C PRO A 229 -4.74 -25.46 -3.44
N PRO A 230 -4.72 -24.49 -2.53
CA PRO A 230 -3.93 -23.30 -2.68
C PRO A 230 -2.67 -23.36 -1.82
N LEU A 231 -1.71 -22.59 -2.26
CA LEU A 231 -0.52 -22.18 -1.57
C LEU A 231 -0.85 -20.80 -0.97
N VAL A 232 -0.93 -20.67 0.35
CA VAL A 232 -1.05 -19.34 0.99
C VAL A 232 0.36 -18.75 1.02
N GLU A 233 0.58 -17.72 0.21
CA GLU A 233 1.91 -17.15 0.01
C GLU A 233 2.26 -16.16 1.12
N LEU A 234 1.28 -15.35 1.56
CA LEU A 234 1.46 -14.32 2.60
C LEU A 234 0.18 -14.10 3.40
N THR A 235 0.32 -13.88 4.71
CA THR A 235 -0.74 -13.30 5.54
C THR A 235 -0.13 -12.17 6.35
N ASP A 236 -0.52 -10.92 6.04
CA ASP A 236 -0.13 -9.80 6.90
C ASP A 236 -0.82 -10.00 8.27
N PRO A 237 -0.15 -9.67 9.38
CA PRO A 237 -0.82 -9.56 10.66
C PRO A 237 -1.97 -8.56 10.58
N GLU A 238 -2.79 -8.58 11.61
CA GLU A 238 -3.81 -7.56 11.74
C GLU A 238 -3.18 -6.16 11.80
N PHE A 239 -3.52 -5.31 10.83
CA PHE A 239 -3.06 -3.93 10.73
C PHE A 239 -4.25 -2.97 10.83
N THR A 240 -3.96 -1.68 10.95
CA THR A 240 -4.98 -0.64 11.03
C THR A 240 -5.20 0.06 9.69
N THR A 241 -6.44 0.11 9.21
CA THR A 241 -6.88 0.79 7.98
C THR A 241 -7.78 2.00 8.27
N TRP A 242 -7.91 2.90 7.30
CA TRP A 242 -8.54 4.21 7.40
C TRP A 242 -9.66 4.43 6.36
N SER A 243 -10.46 3.40 6.09
CA SER A 243 -11.61 3.43 5.16
C SER A 243 -12.79 4.35 5.56
N ALA A 244 -12.58 5.27 6.50
CA ALA A 244 -13.56 6.27 6.91
C ALA A 244 -12.88 7.52 7.50
N LEU A 245 -13.21 8.71 6.97
CA LEU A 245 -12.66 10.01 7.41
C LEU A 245 -12.81 10.32 8.91
N ASP A 246 -13.83 9.75 9.55
CA ASP A 246 -14.23 10.09 10.93
C ASP A 246 -14.15 8.90 11.91
N ALA A 247 -13.58 7.76 11.50
CA ALA A 247 -13.52 6.56 12.34
C ALA A 247 -12.10 6.34 12.89
N PRO A 248 -11.95 5.79 14.11
CA PRO A 248 -10.66 5.28 14.55
C PRO A 248 -10.16 4.22 13.57
N ALA A 249 -8.84 4.09 13.48
CA ALA A 249 -8.18 3.10 12.65
C ALA A 249 -8.78 1.70 12.91
N ARG A 250 -9.16 0.99 11.83
CA ARG A 250 -9.90 -0.27 11.89
C ARG A 250 -8.98 -1.46 11.70
N ARG A 251 -9.28 -2.55 12.40
CA ARG A 251 -8.54 -3.80 12.31
C ARG A 251 -8.80 -4.45 10.95
N ALA A 252 -7.76 -4.78 10.19
CA ALA A 252 -7.85 -5.47 8.92
C ALA A 252 -6.76 -6.53 8.79
N ILE A 253 -6.99 -7.52 7.94
CA ILE A 253 -6.02 -8.57 7.59
C ILE A 253 -5.88 -8.62 6.08
N ARG A 254 -4.68 -8.94 5.58
CA ARG A 254 -4.43 -9.18 4.15
C ARG A 254 -3.95 -10.60 3.96
N ALA A 255 -4.37 -11.23 2.87
CA ALA A 255 -3.89 -12.56 2.50
C ALA A 255 -3.62 -12.62 0.99
N HIS A 256 -2.49 -13.21 0.62
CA HIS A 256 -2.13 -13.57 -0.75
C HIS A 256 -2.15 -15.09 -0.89
N VAL A 257 -2.86 -15.58 -1.89
CA VAL A 257 -3.15 -16.99 -2.07
C VAL A 257 -2.96 -17.33 -3.54
N ARG A 258 -2.23 -18.39 -3.82
CA ARG A 258 -2.08 -18.97 -5.15
C ARG A 258 -2.85 -20.29 -5.21
N PHE A 259 -3.83 -20.39 -6.09
CA PHE A 259 -4.58 -21.62 -6.31
C PHE A 259 -3.95 -22.46 -7.42
N GLU A 260 -3.72 -23.75 -7.17
CA GLU A 260 -3.37 -24.73 -8.20
C GLU A 260 -4.56 -25.66 -8.46
N LEU A 261 -5.28 -25.40 -9.55
CA LEU A 261 -6.51 -26.11 -9.88
C LEU A 261 -6.20 -27.43 -10.61
N SER A 262 -6.91 -28.49 -10.25
CA SER A 262 -6.80 -29.80 -10.93
C SER A 262 -7.20 -29.77 -12.41
N ALA A 263 -7.93 -28.73 -12.83
CA ALA A 263 -8.29 -28.47 -14.22
C ALA A 263 -8.47 -26.96 -14.43
N ALA A 264 -8.00 -26.47 -15.58
CA ALA A 264 -8.15 -25.06 -15.95
C ALA A 264 -9.63 -24.64 -15.91
N THR A 265 -9.90 -23.55 -15.20
CA THR A 265 -11.26 -23.05 -14.93
C THR A 265 -11.31 -21.54 -15.15
N ASP A 266 -12.47 -21.02 -15.53
CA ASP A 266 -12.70 -19.58 -15.69
C ASP A 266 -12.51 -18.84 -14.35
N VAL A 267 -11.72 -17.77 -14.35
CA VAL A 267 -11.38 -17.02 -13.12
C VAL A 267 -12.61 -16.37 -12.49
N ALA A 268 -13.58 -15.88 -13.27
CA ALA A 268 -14.83 -15.32 -12.73
C ALA A 268 -15.65 -16.40 -12.01
N ARG A 269 -15.58 -17.65 -12.48
CA ARG A 269 -16.22 -18.78 -11.81
C ARG A 269 -15.61 -19.07 -10.45
N VAL A 270 -14.27 -18.99 -10.37
CA VAL A 270 -13.54 -19.17 -9.11
C VAL A 270 -13.86 -18.03 -8.14
N ARG A 271 -13.88 -16.77 -8.62
CA ARG A 271 -14.32 -15.60 -7.85
C ARG A 271 -15.72 -15.81 -7.23
N ASP A 272 -16.70 -16.20 -8.04
CA ASP A 272 -18.08 -16.33 -7.57
C ASP A 272 -18.25 -17.50 -6.59
N GLY A 273 -17.52 -18.60 -6.81
CA GLY A 273 -17.41 -19.71 -5.87
C GLY A 273 -16.81 -19.27 -4.53
N LEU A 274 -15.75 -18.45 -4.58
CA LEU A 274 -15.09 -17.90 -3.40
C LEU A 274 -16.00 -16.94 -2.62
N VAL A 275 -16.74 -16.06 -3.32
CA VAL A 275 -17.76 -15.21 -2.71
C VAL A 275 -18.80 -16.05 -1.97
N GLY A 276 -19.35 -17.08 -2.61
CA GLY A 276 -20.33 -17.97 -1.98
C GLY A 276 -19.79 -18.67 -0.75
N ALA A 277 -18.56 -19.15 -0.84
CA ALA A 277 -17.83 -19.77 0.25
C ALA A 277 -17.59 -18.83 1.46
N LEU A 278 -17.03 -17.65 1.22
CA LEU A 278 -16.76 -16.63 2.26
C LEU A 278 -18.04 -16.19 2.96
N GLN A 279 -19.16 -16.15 2.22
CA GLN A 279 -20.47 -15.74 2.71
C GLN A 279 -21.31 -16.91 3.25
N LYS A 280 -20.85 -18.16 3.08
CA LYS A 280 -21.61 -19.39 3.38
C LYS A 280 -22.98 -19.43 2.67
N VAL A 281 -23.02 -18.91 1.45
CA VAL A 281 -24.18 -18.88 0.55
C VAL A 281 -23.85 -19.70 -0.70
N ALA A 282 -24.77 -20.57 -1.12
CA ALA A 282 -24.60 -21.29 -2.37
C ALA A 282 -24.70 -20.32 -3.55
N VAL A 283 -23.61 -20.16 -4.30
CA VAL A 283 -23.56 -19.40 -5.56
C VAL A 283 -23.47 -20.40 -6.71
N ASP A 284 -24.34 -20.24 -7.72
CA ASP A 284 -24.37 -21.14 -8.86
C ASP A 284 -23.28 -20.73 -9.85
N THR A 285 -22.26 -21.57 -9.94
CA THR A 285 -21.12 -21.36 -10.83
C THR A 285 -21.27 -22.11 -12.16
N SER A 286 -22.46 -22.63 -12.49
CA SER A 286 -22.69 -23.49 -13.66
C SER A 286 -23.02 -22.75 -14.97
N ALA A 287 -23.19 -21.43 -14.93
CA ALA A 287 -23.45 -20.62 -16.12
C ALA A 287 -22.28 -20.72 -17.13
N ALA A 288 -22.60 -20.69 -18.42
CA ALA A 288 -21.59 -20.66 -19.47
C ALA A 288 -20.85 -19.33 -19.43
N VAL A 289 -19.53 -19.39 -19.24
CA VAL A 289 -18.63 -18.24 -19.18
C VAL A 289 -17.73 -18.25 -20.41
N THR A 290 -17.41 -17.08 -20.95
CA THR A 290 -16.55 -16.90 -22.15
C THR A 290 -15.17 -16.32 -21.78
N GLY A 291 -14.77 -16.38 -20.51
CA GLY A 291 -13.58 -15.74 -19.98
C GLY A 291 -12.31 -16.59 -20.03
N THR A 292 -11.23 -16.05 -19.48
CA THR A 292 -9.91 -16.68 -19.42
C THR A 292 -9.94 -17.89 -18.48
N THR A 293 -9.60 -19.07 -19.00
CA THR A 293 -9.47 -20.30 -18.19
C THR A 293 -8.03 -20.52 -17.77
N CYS A 294 -7.78 -20.73 -16.48
CA CYS A 294 -6.44 -20.88 -15.94
C CYS A 294 -6.37 -22.03 -14.95
N ALA A 295 -5.24 -22.73 -14.94
CA ALA A 295 -4.93 -23.77 -13.96
C ALA A 295 -4.36 -23.17 -12.68
N ASN A 296 -3.59 -22.07 -12.80
CA ASN A 296 -3.03 -21.37 -11.65
C ASN A 296 -3.63 -19.96 -11.56
N ILE A 297 -4.12 -19.61 -10.37
CA ILE A 297 -4.80 -18.33 -10.13
C ILE A 297 -4.16 -17.66 -8.91
N ILE A 298 -3.80 -16.39 -9.06
CA ILE A 298 -3.38 -15.54 -7.95
C ILE A 298 -4.62 -14.85 -7.39
N TYR A 299 -4.77 -14.86 -6.07
CA TYR A 299 -5.85 -14.25 -5.32
C TYR A 299 -5.30 -13.45 -4.16
N TRP A 300 -5.49 -12.13 -4.19
CA TRP A 300 -5.19 -11.28 -3.04
C TRP A 300 -6.49 -10.75 -2.45
N GLN A 301 -6.49 -10.58 -1.14
CA GLN A 301 -7.62 -9.96 -0.45
C GLN A 301 -7.19 -9.14 0.74
N VAL A 302 -8.06 -8.20 1.08
CA VAL A 302 -8.05 -7.50 2.35
C VAL A 302 -9.42 -7.59 2.99
N THR A 303 -9.44 -7.87 4.29
CA THR A 303 -10.66 -7.98 5.09
C THR A 303 -10.59 -7.05 6.28
N GLU A 304 -11.49 -6.07 6.32
CA GLU A 304 -11.64 -5.10 7.40
C GLU A 304 -12.76 -5.49 8.36
N LEU A 305 -12.54 -5.32 9.67
CA LEU A 305 -13.56 -5.36 10.72
C LEU A 305 -14.15 -3.98 10.98
N ARG A 306 -15.47 -3.86 10.83
CA ARG A 306 -16.24 -2.66 11.12
C ARG A 306 -16.73 -2.62 12.58
N ASP A 307 -17.11 -1.43 13.01
CA ASP A 307 -17.62 -1.15 14.37
C ASP A 307 -18.91 -1.91 14.70
N ASP A 308 -19.71 -2.26 13.68
CA ASP A 308 -20.93 -3.07 13.81
C ASP A 308 -20.65 -4.58 13.82
N LEU A 309 -19.38 -4.98 13.99
CA LEU A 309 -18.86 -6.35 13.91
C LEU A 309 -19.00 -7.01 12.55
N SER A 310 -19.43 -6.29 11.50
CA SER A 310 -19.38 -6.84 10.15
C SER A 310 -17.96 -6.83 9.60
N VAL A 311 -17.64 -7.82 8.78
CA VAL A 311 -16.39 -7.86 8.02
C VAL A 311 -16.67 -7.55 6.57
N VAL A 312 -15.84 -6.69 5.99
CA VAL A 312 -15.87 -6.39 4.56
C VAL A 312 -14.59 -6.87 3.92
N THR A 313 -14.76 -7.71 2.91
CA THR A 313 -13.65 -8.32 2.17
C THR A 313 -13.67 -7.76 0.76
N VAL A 314 -12.55 -7.19 0.35
CA VAL A 314 -12.26 -6.88 -1.04
C VAL A 314 -11.23 -7.88 -1.52
N GLY A 315 -11.49 -8.52 -2.66
CA GLY A 315 -10.62 -9.52 -3.24
C GLY A 315 -10.41 -9.29 -4.73
N ALA A 316 -9.24 -9.66 -5.24
CA ALA A 316 -8.86 -9.58 -6.65
C ALA A 316 -8.23 -10.90 -7.09
N LEU A 317 -8.65 -11.42 -8.25
CA LEU A 317 -8.18 -12.67 -8.84
C LEU A 317 -7.67 -12.45 -10.25
N ALA A 318 -6.59 -13.13 -10.62
CA ALA A 318 -6.08 -13.14 -11.98
C ALA A 318 -5.41 -14.48 -12.29
N CYS A 319 -5.27 -14.79 -13.57
CA CYS A 319 -4.41 -15.88 -13.99
C CYS A 319 -2.96 -15.56 -13.63
N GLU A 320 -2.22 -16.56 -13.13
CA GLU A 320 -0.79 -16.38 -12.83
C GLU A 320 0.02 -15.92 -14.05
N ALA A 321 -0.33 -16.39 -15.24
CA ALA A 321 0.32 -15.97 -16.48
C ALA A 321 0.09 -14.49 -16.84
N ASP A 322 -0.97 -13.87 -16.30
CA ASP A 322 -1.28 -12.45 -16.47
C ASP A 322 -0.81 -11.61 -15.27
N PHE A 323 -0.21 -12.23 -14.25
CA PHE A 323 0.23 -11.56 -13.01
C PHE A 323 1.63 -10.96 -13.17
N ASP A 324 1.72 -9.92 -14.02
CA ASP A 324 2.90 -9.10 -14.21
C ASP A 324 3.00 -7.95 -13.19
N ASP A 325 4.06 -7.14 -13.26
CA ASP A 325 4.31 -6.04 -12.31
C ASP A 325 3.20 -4.96 -12.35
N ALA A 326 2.60 -4.71 -13.52
CA ALA A 326 1.48 -3.77 -13.64
C ALA A 326 0.22 -4.32 -12.95
N SER A 327 -0.02 -5.63 -13.10
CA SER A 327 -1.12 -6.33 -12.44
C SER A 327 -0.91 -6.38 -10.93
N ARG A 328 0.32 -6.58 -10.44
CA ARG A 328 0.68 -6.48 -9.03
C ARG A 328 0.30 -5.12 -8.43
N LEU A 329 0.68 -4.01 -9.08
CA LEU A 329 0.32 -2.66 -8.63
C LEU A 329 -1.20 -2.45 -8.59
N THR A 330 -1.92 -3.02 -9.57
CA THR A 330 -3.38 -2.96 -9.61
C THR A 330 -4.02 -3.80 -8.48
N PHE A 331 -3.46 -4.97 -8.18
CA PHE A 331 -3.86 -5.78 -7.04
C PHE A 331 -3.64 -5.04 -5.72
N ASP A 332 -2.50 -4.36 -5.56
CA ASP A 332 -2.22 -3.50 -4.41
C ASP A 332 -3.31 -2.43 -4.27
N ASP A 333 -3.64 -1.70 -5.34
CA ASP A 333 -4.70 -0.68 -5.33
C ASP A 333 -6.10 -1.24 -5.00
N LEU A 334 -6.39 -2.45 -5.45
CA LEU A 334 -7.68 -3.09 -5.16
C LEU A 334 -7.76 -3.67 -3.76
N THR A 335 -6.64 -4.03 -3.15
CA THR A 335 -6.56 -4.80 -1.90
C THR A 335 -5.79 -4.09 -0.78
N ASN A 336 -5.70 -2.77 -0.86
CA ASN A 336 -5.11 -1.90 0.17
C ASN A 336 -6.13 -1.02 0.90
N THR A 337 -7.42 -1.35 0.83
CA THR A 337 -8.54 -0.66 1.51
C THR A 337 -8.81 0.80 1.13
N THR A 338 -7.93 1.46 0.39
CA THR A 338 -8.12 2.86 0.00
C THR A 338 -9.22 3.04 -1.03
N ASN A 339 -9.44 2.01 -1.86
CA ASN A 339 -10.44 1.97 -2.92
C ASN A 339 -11.89 1.83 -2.44
N PHE A 340 -12.16 1.73 -1.13
CA PHE A 340 -13.52 1.72 -0.61
C PHE A 340 -13.70 2.60 0.61
N ALA A 341 -14.90 3.16 0.74
CA ALA A 341 -15.33 3.88 1.93
C ALA A 341 -16.58 3.25 2.52
N VAL A 342 -16.63 3.13 3.85
CA VAL A 342 -17.74 2.49 4.54
C VAL A 342 -18.94 3.42 4.66
N SER A 343 -20.07 3.02 4.09
CA SER A 343 -21.32 3.74 4.23
C SER A 343 -22.08 3.25 5.45
N ILE A 344 -21.96 3.99 6.56
CA ILE A 344 -22.59 3.64 7.86
C ILE A 344 -24.13 3.83 7.82
N SER A 345 -24.65 4.51 6.78
CA SER A 345 -26.08 4.60 6.50
C SER A 345 -26.29 4.92 5.01
N PRO A 346 -27.43 4.54 4.41
CA PRO A 346 -27.75 4.87 3.01
C PRO A 346 -27.63 6.37 2.66
N ASN A 347 -27.70 7.24 3.67
CA ASN A 347 -27.70 8.70 3.52
C ASN A 347 -26.34 9.36 3.90
N LYS A 348 -25.34 8.57 4.32
CA LYS A 348 -23.96 9.03 4.55
C LYS A 348 -23.07 8.35 3.53
N LEU A 349 -23.13 8.86 2.31
CA LEU A 349 -22.29 8.42 1.22
C LEU A 349 -20.99 9.22 1.26
N PHE A 350 -19.89 8.57 0.95
CA PHE A 350 -18.62 9.22 0.64
C PHE A 350 -18.47 9.26 -0.88
N LYS A 351 -17.95 10.37 -1.41
CA LYS A 351 -17.48 10.49 -2.80
C LYS A 351 -15.98 10.78 -2.77
N ALA A 352 -15.23 10.47 -3.82
CA ALA A 352 -13.89 11.05 -3.91
C ALA A 352 -14.04 12.56 -4.13
N ASN A 353 -13.10 13.36 -3.63
CA ASN A 353 -13.01 14.77 -4.02
C ASN A 353 -12.84 14.90 -5.53
N GLU A 354 -13.38 15.99 -6.09
CA GLU A 354 -13.29 16.28 -7.52
C GLU A 354 -11.96 16.93 -7.89
N ASP A 355 -11.39 17.67 -6.94
CA ASP A 355 -10.14 18.43 -7.05
C ASP A 355 -8.97 17.66 -6.38
N PRO A 356 -7.71 17.95 -6.75
CA PRO A 356 -6.56 17.26 -6.17
C PRO A 356 -6.30 17.66 -4.72
N THR A 357 -5.78 16.73 -3.92
CA THR A 357 -5.02 17.04 -2.70
C THR A 357 -3.55 17.02 -3.07
N CYS A 358 -2.83 18.12 -2.83
CA CYS A 358 -1.44 18.30 -3.23
C CYS A 358 -0.51 18.48 -2.05
N GLU A 359 0.68 17.91 -2.15
CA GLU A 359 1.70 17.97 -1.13
C GLU A 359 3.11 18.05 -1.74
N ALA A 360 4.01 18.82 -1.10
CA ALA A 360 5.44 18.78 -1.38
C ALA A 360 6.18 18.08 -0.23
N ILE A 361 7.09 17.18 -0.57
CA ILE A 361 7.91 16.42 0.37
C ILE A 361 9.40 16.69 0.06
N ASP A 362 10.17 17.15 1.05
CA ASP A 362 11.62 17.37 0.91
C ASP A 362 12.36 16.03 1.04
N ALA A 363 13.06 15.59 -0.01
CA ALA A 363 13.81 14.33 0.01
C ALA A 363 14.87 14.27 1.12
N ARG A 364 15.43 15.40 1.55
CA ARG A 364 16.40 15.48 2.67
C ARG A 364 15.81 15.04 4.00
N SER A 365 14.50 15.22 4.17
CA SER A 365 13.79 14.79 5.38
C SER A 365 13.63 13.26 5.47
N GLY A 366 13.85 12.55 4.35
CA GLY A 366 13.75 11.10 4.25
C GLY A 366 15.04 10.41 3.82
N GLY A 367 16.22 11.02 3.91
CA GLY A 367 17.50 10.37 3.56
C GLY A 367 18.04 9.45 4.66
N GLY A 368 17.22 8.61 5.25
CA GLY A 368 17.59 7.79 6.41
C GLY A 368 18.64 6.73 6.08
N ALA A 369 19.33 6.26 7.12
CA ALA A 369 20.20 5.09 7.03
C ALA A 369 19.42 3.82 7.43
N VAL A 370 19.79 2.67 6.86
CA VAL A 370 19.19 1.36 7.18
C VAL A 370 20.28 0.35 7.55
N ASP A 371 20.18 -0.27 8.72
CA ASP A 371 21.00 -1.41 9.11
C ASP A 371 20.18 -2.68 9.13
N ILE A 372 20.67 -3.72 8.46
CA ILE A 372 19.96 -4.98 8.28
C ILE A 372 20.81 -6.10 8.86
N LEU A 373 20.21 -6.97 9.65
CA LEU A 373 20.85 -8.20 10.13
C LEU A 373 20.06 -9.42 9.65
N TRP A 374 20.71 -10.28 8.87
CA TRP A 374 20.18 -11.58 8.48
C TRP A 374 20.66 -12.63 9.49
N VAL A 375 19.73 -13.27 10.17
CA VAL A 375 19.99 -14.39 11.08
C VAL A 375 19.58 -15.66 10.36
N ILE A 376 20.57 -16.42 9.94
CA ILE A 376 20.39 -17.59 9.09
C ILE A 376 20.54 -18.85 9.93
N ASP A 377 19.55 -19.71 9.84
CA ASP A 377 19.71 -21.07 10.32
C ASP A 377 20.73 -21.83 9.47
N ASN A 378 21.83 -22.20 10.11
CA ASN A 378 22.96 -22.93 9.53
C ASN A 378 22.86 -24.45 9.79
N SER A 379 21.66 -24.93 10.13
CA SER A 379 21.33 -26.32 10.37
C SER A 379 21.45 -27.20 9.12
N GLY A 380 21.42 -28.52 9.36
CA GLY A 380 21.52 -29.50 8.28
C GLY A 380 20.28 -29.66 7.44
N SER A 381 19.13 -29.33 8.00
CA SER A 381 17.84 -29.48 7.37
C SER A 381 17.54 -28.37 6.37
N MET A 382 18.13 -27.18 6.56
CA MET A 382 18.04 -25.99 5.71
C MET A 382 18.79 -26.06 4.37
N ALA A 383 19.42 -27.19 4.06
CA ALA A 383 20.37 -27.31 2.96
C ALA A 383 19.78 -26.96 1.58
N ASP A 384 18.56 -27.41 1.29
CA ASP A 384 17.89 -27.16 0.00
C ASP A 384 17.24 -25.75 -0.02
N GLU A 385 16.85 -25.25 1.16
CA GLU A 385 16.22 -23.95 1.36
C GLU A 385 17.22 -22.80 1.25
N LEU A 386 18.48 -22.99 1.68
CA LEU A 386 19.53 -21.97 1.63
C LEU A 386 19.86 -21.52 0.19
N ASP A 387 19.77 -22.43 -0.79
CA ASP A 387 19.90 -22.08 -2.21
C ASP A 387 18.75 -21.19 -2.71
N ASN A 388 17.53 -21.40 -2.18
CA ASN A 388 16.38 -20.56 -2.49
C ASN A 388 16.56 -19.17 -1.85
N VAL A 389 16.93 -19.13 -0.57
CA VAL A 389 17.21 -17.91 0.19
C VAL A 389 18.30 -17.07 -0.48
N ALA A 390 19.43 -17.68 -0.85
CA ALA A 390 20.53 -16.99 -1.53
C ALA A 390 20.10 -16.44 -2.90
N ARG A 391 19.30 -17.20 -3.67
CA ARG A 391 18.76 -16.75 -4.95
C ARG A 391 17.82 -15.56 -4.79
N THR A 392 16.89 -15.60 -3.85
CA THR A 392 15.95 -14.48 -3.63
C THR A 392 16.66 -13.26 -3.04
N ALA A 393 17.76 -13.45 -2.32
CA ALA A 393 18.56 -12.34 -1.80
C ALA A 393 19.21 -11.47 -2.89
N ALA A 394 19.39 -11.98 -4.12
CA ALA A 394 19.81 -11.14 -5.24
C ALA A 394 18.76 -10.05 -5.56
N THR A 395 17.47 -10.39 -5.54
CA THR A 395 16.36 -9.44 -5.69
C THR A 395 16.32 -8.46 -4.53
N PHE A 396 16.54 -8.94 -3.31
CA PHE A 396 16.64 -8.12 -2.10
C PHE A 396 17.72 -7.03 -2.24
N LEU A 397 18.94 -7.44 -2.60
CA LEU A 397 20.09 -6.53 -2.72
C LEU A 397 19.92 -5.56 -3.88
N THR A 398 19.33 -6.00 -4.99
CA THR A 398 19.01 -5.12 -6.13
C THR A 398 18.04 -4.00 -5.71
N THR A 399 17.01 -4.34 -4.94
CA THR A 399 16.04 -3.36 -4.43
C THR A 399 16.71 -2.33 -3.52
N LEU A 400 17.60 -2.78 -2.62
CA LEU A 400 18.35 -1.86 -1.75
C LEU A 400 19.34 -0.99 -2.53
N GLN A 401 20.09 -1.55 -3.49
CA GLN A 401 21.00 -0.80 -4.36
C GLN A 401 20.26 0.31 -5.10
N ASN A 402 19.05 0.01 -5.55
CA ASN A 402 18.20 0.93 -6.27
C ASN A 402 17.44 1.89 -5.35
N SER A 403 17.37 1.70 -4.04
CA SER A 403 16.53 2.53 -3.15
C SER A 403 17.04 3.96 -2.89
N GLY A 404 18.27 4.29 -3.33
CA GLY A 404 18.96 5.55 -2.96
C GLY A 404 19.33 5.67 -1.48
N THR A 405 18.91 4.71 -0.64
CA THR A 405 19.05 4.72 0.82
C THR A 405 20.46 4.30 1.25
N ASP A 406 20.97 4.87 2.35
CA ASP A 406 22.26 4.44 2.92
C ASP A 406 22.09 3.15 3.75
N TRP A 407 22.16 2.00 3.07
CA TRP A 407 21.96 0.70 3.68
C TRP A 407 23.26 -0.04 4.01
N ARG A 408 23.20 -0.86 5.05
CA ARG A 408 24.21 -1.82 5.46
C ARG A 408 23.56 -3.15 5.82
N LEU A 409 24.22 -4.26 5.53
CA LEU A 409 23.70 -5.61 5.77
C LEU A 409 24.77 -6.49 6.40
N GLY A 410 24.46 -7.04 7.57
CA GLY A 410 25.25 -8.07 8.24
C GLY A 410 24.55 -9.43 8.14
N VAL A 411 25.33 -10.50 8.19
CA VAL A 411 24.83 -11.87 8.27
C VAL A 411 25.36 -12.51 9.55
N THR A 412 24.54 -13.27 10.26
CA THR A 412 24.91 -14.07 11.43
C THR A 412 24.19 -15.41 11.36
N THR A 413 24.54 -16.35 12.24
CA THR A 413 23.89 -17.66 12.36
C THR A 413 22.96 -17.73 13.57
N THR A 414 22.15 -18.79 13.63
CA THR A 414 21.31 -19.13 14.80
C THR A 414 22.11 -19.52 16.04
N GLU A 415 23.44 -19.65 15.94
CA GLU A 415 24.33 -20.08 17.03
C GLU A 415 25.24 -18.98 17.60
N ALA A 416 25.25 -17.79 17.02
CA ALA A 416 26.18 -16.72 17.42
C ALA A 416 26.10 -16.36 18.92
N TYR A 417 24.94 -16.55 19.57
CA TYR A 417 24.80 -16.37 21.02
C TYR A 417 25.81 -17.18 21.86
N LEU A 418 26.28 -18.32 21.33
CA LEU A 418 27.23 -19.19 22.04
C LEU A 418 28.61 -18.53 22.21
N ILE A 419 28.95 -17.50 21.42
CA ILE A 419 30.20 -16.73 21.58
C ILE A 419 30.34 -16.23 23.02
N TRP A 420 29.26 -15.70 23.58
CA TRP A 420 29.26 -15.07 24.90
C TRP A 420 28.82 -16.01 26.02
N GLU A 421 27.93 -16.97 25.74
CA GLU A 421 27.43 -17.88 26.77
C GLU A 421 28.31 -19.11 27.00
N ASN A 422 28.72 -19.77 25.92
CA ASN A 422 29.48 -21.01 25.99
C ASN A 422 30.27 -21.26 24.70
N PRO A 423 31.38 -20.54 24.49
CA PRO A 423 32.14 -20.62 23.23
C PRO A 423 32.74 -22.01 22.98
N ALA A 424 32.85 -22.85 24.02
CA ALA A 424 33.25 -24.25 23.87
C ALA A 424 32.22 -25.09 23.10
N ARG A 425 30.95 -24.66 23.00
CA ARG A 425 29.92 -25.34 22.21
C ARG A 425 29.98 -25.01 20.73
N LEU A 426 30.64 -23.91 20.33
CA LEU A 426 30.92 -23.61 18.92
C LEU A 426 31.95 -24.57 18.30
N SER A 427 32.61 -25.41 19.12
CA SER A 427 33.57 -26.41 18.67
C SER A 427 33.27 -27.76 19.30
N ILE A 428 32.50 -28.63 18.62
CA ILE A 428 32.41 -30.03 19.06
C ILE A 428 32.47 -31.02 17.90
N THR A 429 33.46 -31.93 18.02
CA THR A 429 33.84 -33.08 17.17
C THR A 429 34.54 -32.77 15.84
N ASN A 430 35.79 -32.30 15.93
CA ASN A 430 36.81 -32.22 14.86
C ASN A 430 36.55 -31.28 13.67
N GLY A 431 35.54 -30.42 13.73
CA GLY A 431 35.39 -29.26 12.84
C GLY A 431 35.77 -27.96 13.56
N ALA A 432 36.37 -27.02 12.85
CA ALA A 432 36.53 -25.65 13.33
C ALA A 432 35.13 -25.02 13.58
N PRO A 433 34.98 -24.04 14.49
CA PRO A 433 33.78 -23.18 14.49
C PRO A 433 33.54 -22.64 13.09
N ASP A 434 32.30 -22.23 12.77
CA ASP A 434 32.01 -21.53 11.51
C ASP A 434 33.12 -20.49 11.27
N PRO A 435 34.00 -20.73 10.27
CA PRO A 435 35.25 -19.96 10.17
C PRO A 435 35.00 -18.53 9.69
N MET A 436 33.77 -18.23 9.25
CA MET A 436 33.35 -16.88 8.93
C MET A 436 32.82 -16.12 10.14
N LEU A 437 32.35 -16.81 11.18
CA LEU A 437 31.75 -16.17 12.34
C LEU A 437 32.82 -15.42 13.13
N ASP A 438 32.74 -14.09 13.16
CA ASP A 438 33.64 -13.27 13.95
C ASP A 438 33.34 -13.46 15.45
N MET A 439 34.36 -13.79 16.23
CA MET A 439 34.21 -14.15 17.64
C MET A 439 34.08 -12.92 18.57
N VAL A 440 34.09 -11.71 18.03
CA VAL A 440 33.92 -10.46 18.80
C VAL A 440 32.48 -9.97 18.69
N ASP A 441 31.97 -9.82 17.47
CA ASP A 441 30.63 -9.26 17.21
C ASP A 441 29.60 -10.27 16.71
N GLY A 442 30.02 -11.48 16.30
CA GLY A 442 29.14 -12.52 15.78
C GLY A 442 28.68 -12.28 14.34
N LEU A 443 29.25 -11.32 13.61
CA LEU A 443 28.98 -11.16 12.18
C LEU A 443 29.79 -12.19 11.37
N ARG A 444 29.15 -12.85 10.41
CA ARG A 444 29.86 -13.63 9.38
C ARG A 444 30.64 -12.67 8.48
N GLY A 445 31.94 -12.93 8.32
CA GLY A 445 32.87 -12.07 7.61
C GLY A 445 33.37 -10.87 8.43
N GLY A 446 32.82 -10.64 9.63
CA GLY A 446 33.22 -9.53 10.51
C GLY A 446 33.00 -8.15 9.90
N VAL A 447 31.99 -8.00 9.03
CA VAL A 447 31.68 -6.77 8.30
C VAL A 447 30.18 -6.64 8.02
N PHE A 448 29.70 -5.41 7.95
CA PHE A 448 28.48 -5.08 7.23
C PHE A 448 28.79 -4.85 5.74
N LEU A 449 28.08 -5.56 4.86
CA LEU A 449 28.04 -5.27 3.43
C LEU A 449 27.29 -3.96 3.18
N ASP A 450 27.65 -3.22 2.13
CA ASP A 450 27.03 -1.95 1.78
C ASP A 450 26.98 -1.74 0.26
N LYS A 451 26.47 -0.58 -0.18
CA LYS A 451 26.41 -0.21 -1.61
C LYS A 451 27.77 -0.15 -2.32
N ASN A 452 28.87 -0.02 -1.58
CA ASN A 452 30.22 0.07 -2.14
C ASN A 452 30.92 -1.30 -2.20
N THR A 453 30.29 -2.33 -1.65
CA THR A 453 30.81 -3.69 -1.65
C THR A 453 30.87 -4.23 -3.07
N VAL A 454 32.07 -4.61 -3.51
CA VAL A 454 32.29 -5.16 -4.85
C VAL A 454 31.57 -6.50 -4.97
N ASN A 455 30.75 -6.66 -6.01
CA ASN A 455 29.92 -7.85 -6.23
C ASN A 455 29.13 -8.25 -4.98
N VAL A 456 28.40 -7.31 -4.39
CA VAL A 456 27.72 -7.53 -3.10
C VAL A 456 26.76 -8.74 -3.09
N ALA A 457 26.17 -9.09 -4.24
CA ALA A 457 25.39 -10.32 -4.36
C ALA A 457 26.24 -11.58 -4.15
N ASP A 458 27.43 -11.66 -4.76
CA ASP A 458 28.36 -12.77 -4.56
C ASP A 458 28.93 -12.79 -3.13
N ALA A 459 29.17 -11.60 -2.56
CA ALA A 459 29.64 -11.47 -1.17
C ALA A 459 28.58 -11.98 -0.19
N PHE A 460 27.33 -11.56 -0.37
CA PHE A 460 26.20 -12.04 0.42
C PHE A 460 25.98 -13.54 0.24
N ASP A 461 25.98 -14.02 -1.00
CA ASP A 461 25.90 -15.45 -1.32
C ASP A 461 26.96 -16.23 -0.54
N THR A 462 28.22 -15.76 -0.56
CA THR A 462 29.29 -16.35 0.25
C THR A 462 28.95 -16.33 1.74
N LEU A 463 28.48 -15.21 2.30
CA LEU A 463 28.12 -15.14 3.72
C LEU A 463 26.96 -16.09 4.10
N VAL A 464 26.11 -16.50 3.15
CA VAL A 464 24.98 -17.41 3.39
C VAL A 464 25.34 -18.87 3.10
N THR A 465 26.08 -19.13 2.02
CA THR A 465 26.31 -20.47 1.47
C THR A 465 27.72 -21.03 1.75
N PHE A 466 28.65 -20.23 2.30
CA PHE A 466 30.04 -20.68 2.50
C PHE A 466 30.15 -21.93 3.37
N TRP A 467 31.05 -22.81 2.92
CA TRP A 467 31.29 -24.14 3.47
C TRP A 467 32.78 -24.48 3.57
N ASP A 468 33.27 -24.83 4.77
CA ASP A 468 34.62 -25.36 4.99
C ASP A 468 34.61 -26.79 5.58
N GLY A 469 33.71 -27.65 5.07
CA GLY A 469 33.79 -29.09 5.35
C GLY A 469 33.21 -29.55 6.69
N CYS A 470 32.30 -28.79 7.30
CA CYS A 470 31.48 -29.27 8.41
C CYS A 470 30.76 -30.59 8.02
N TYR A 471 30.66 -31.58 8.92
CA TYR A 471 29.79 -32.76 8.79
C TYR A 471 29.87 -33.73 7.59
N LYS A 472 30.91 -33.72 6.74
CA LYS A 472 31.04 -34.72 5.65
C LYS A 472 31.06 -36.20 6.11
N GLU A 473 31.46 -36.46 7.36
CA GLU A 473 31.69 -37.83 7.86
C GLU A 473 30.57 -38.38 8.76
N LEU A 474 29.58 -37.57 9.16
CA LEU A 474 28.56 -37.96 10.13
C LEU A 474 27.13 -38.01 9.55
N LEU A 475 26.87 -37.38 8.41
CA LEU A 475 25.58 -37.44 7.72
C LEU A 475 25.57 -38.58 6.69
N ASN A 476 24.55 -39.44 6.76
CA ASN A 476 24.35 -40.54 5.82
C ASN A 476 22.89 -40.55 5.30
N PRO A 477 22.65 -40.14 4.04
CA PRO A 477 23.65 -39.79 3.03
C PRO A 477 24.36 -38.46 3.31
N PRO A 478 25.57 -38.23 2.76
CA PRO A 478 26.22 -36.92 2.83
C PRO A 478 25.35 -35.87 2.11
N PRO A 479 25.29 -34.65 2.64
CA PRO A 479 24.48 -33.58 2.05
C PRO A 479 25.00 -33.21 0.64
N PRO A 480 24.15 -32.58 -0.21
CA PRO A 480 24.55 -32.12 -1.54
C PRO A 480 25.83 -31.26 -1.50
N VAL A 481 26.68 -31.41 -2.50
CA VAL A 481 27.94 -30.66 -2.60
C VAL A 481 27.63 -29.17 -2.76
N GLY A 482 27.92 -28.36 -1.73
CA GLY A 482 27.70 -26.90 -1.72
C GLY A 482 26.77 -26.38 -0.62
N THR A 483 26.22 -27.25 0.24
CA THR A 483 25.26 -26.87 1.29
C THR A 483 25.96 -26.45 2.60
N ASN A 484 25.52 -25.36 3.24
CA ASN A 484 26.12 -24.78 4.45
C ASN A 484 25.50 -25.36 5.74
N ILE A 485 26.08 -26.46 6.22
CA ILE A 485 25.62 -27.18 7.42
C ILE A 485 26.74 -27.19 8.46
N CYS A 486 26.85 -26.15 9.27
CA CYS A 486 27.79 -26.10 10.41
C CYS A 486 27.09 -25.97 11.75
N GLY A 487 25.77 -25.76 11.74
CA GLY A 487 24.93 -25.63 12.92
C GLY A 487 24.75 -26.94 13.67
N PHE A 488 24.81 -26.85 14.99
CA PHE A 488 24.23 -27.81 15.91
C PHE A 488 22.72 -27.50 16.06
N GLY A 489 21.88 -28.52 16.28
CA GLY A 489 20.43 -28.35 16.47
C GLY A 489 19.99 -27.67 17.79
N LEU A 490 20.66 -26.58 18.20
CA LEU A 490 20.28 -25.62 19.25
C LEU A 490 20.14 -24.27 18.54
N GLU A 491 19.15 -24.20 17.67
CA GLU A 491 18.95 -23.10 16.72
C GLU A 491 18.21 -21.97 17.42
N SER A 492 18.97 -21.02 17.99
CA SER A 492 18.43 -19.90 18.77
C SER A 492 18.64 -18.58 18.04
N GLY A 493 18.01 -18.42 16.87
CA GLY A 493 18.13 -17.22 16.04
C GLY A 493 17.65 -15.94 16.71
N LEU A 494 16.58 -15.99 17.50
CA LEU A 494 16.10 -14.81 18.22
C LEU A 494 17.07 -14.37 19.30
N LYS A 495 17.80 -15.32 19.91
CA LYS A 495 18.82 -15.01 20.90
C LYS A 495 20.10 -14.49 20.24
N SER A 496 20.55 -15.16 19.17
CA SER A 496 21.72 -14.78 18.39
C SER A 496 21.58 -13.38 17.80
N GLY A 497 20.44 -13.07 17.16
CA GLY A 497 20.20 -11.73 16.61
C GLY A 497 20.28 -10.64 17.68
N ARG A 498 19.72 -10.88 18.86
CA ARG A 498 19.76 -9.93 19.98
C ARG A 498 21.19 -9.68 20.45
N ASP A 499 21.96 -10.74 20.64
CA ASP A 499 23.31 -10.66 21.20
C ASP A 499 24.29 -10.04 20.19
N VAL A 500 24.13 -10.34 18.90
CA VAL A 500 24.88 -9.70 17.80
C VAL A 500 24.56 -8.21 17.69
N LEU A 501 23.28 -7.82 17.75
CA LEU A 501 22.90 -6.41 17.79
C LEU A 501 23.51 -5.70 19.01
N ALA A 502 23.51 -6.33 20.18
CA ALA A 502 24.11 -5.76 21.38
C ALA A 502 25.65 -5.63 21.26
N ALA A 503 26.32 -6.62 20.66
CA ALA A 503 27.76 -6.58 20.46
C ALA A 503 28.19 -5.52 19.43
N THR A 504 27.48 -5.43 18.31
CA THR A 504 27.74 -4.42 17.26
C THR A 504 27.48 -2.98 17.72
N GLN A 505 26.65 -2.76 18.76
CA GLN A 505 26.54 -1.44 19.41
C GLN A 505 27.79 -1.02 20.20
N LEU A 506 28.66 -1.97 20.56
CA LEU A 506 29.89 -1.74 21.31
C LEU A 506 31.13 -1.64 20.40
N GLU A 507 30.97 -1.94 19.11
CA GLU A 507 32.03 -1.85 18.12
C GLU A 507 32.49 -0.41 17.88
N THR A 508 33.69 -0.27 17.34
CA THR A 508 34.30 1.05 17.06
C THR A 508 34.74 1.23 15.62
N ALA A 509 34.79 0.15 14.85
CA ALA A 509 35.07 0.22 13.42
C ALA A 509 33.79 0.58 12.66
N ASP A 510 33.88 1.54 11.73
CA ASP A 510 32.72 2.07 11.01
C ASP A 510 31.96 1.00 10.21
N ASP A 511 32.64 -0.07 9.78
CA ASP A 511 32.10 -1.21 9.03
C ASP A 511 31.58 -2.35 9.92
N ARG A 512 31.66 -2.21 11.25
CA ARG A 512 31.22 -3.20 12.25
C ARG A 512 30.23 -2.63 13.26
N ILE A 513 30.19 -1.31 13.43
CA ILE A 513 29.31 -0.64 14.37
C ILE A 513 27.87 -0.54 13.84
N LEU A 514 26.91 -0.89 14.69
CA LEU A 514 25.49 -0.65 14.46
C LEU A 514 25.18 0.84 14.60
N ARG A 515 24.64 1.48 13.56
CA ARG A 515 24.36 2.91 13.52
C ARG A 515 23.17 3.25 14.42
N ALA A 516 23.36 4.24 15.29
CA ALA A 516 22.33 4.64 16.24
C ALA A 516 21.11 5.30 15.56
N ASP A 517 21.36 6.08 14.52
CA ASP A 517 20.39 6.84 13.72
C ASP A 517 19.78 6.06 12.55
N ALA A 518 20.30 4.87 12.24
CA ALA A 518 19.72 4.01 11.21
C ALA A 518 18.44 3.32 11.69
N ALA A 519 17.46 3.20 10.79
CA ALA A 519 16.37 2.25 10.94
C ALA A 519 16.95 0.83 10.91
N LYS A 520 16.45 -0.08 11.76
CA LYS A 520 17.00 -1.43 11.91
C LYS A 520 16.01 -2.51 11.46
N LEU A 521 16.44 -3.41 10.59
CA LEU A 521 15.69 -4.61 10.17
C LEU A 521 16.43 -5.86 10.62
N VAL A 522 15.72 -6.83 11.17
CA VAL A 522 16.25 -8.19 11.39
C VAL A 522 15.42 -9.17 10.59
N VAL A 523 16.09 -9.98 9.77
CA VAL A 523 15.47 -11.06 8.98
C VAL A 523 15.89 -12.38 9.60
N TRP A 524 14.96 -13.11 10.20
CA TRP A 524 15.19 -14.47 10.70
C TRP A 524 14.75 -15.49 9.67
N ILE A 525 15.59 -16.48 9.42
CA ILE A 525 15.32 -17.54 8.46
C ILE A 525 15.62 -18.88 9.12
N GLY A 526 14.65 -19.80 9.11
CA GLY A 526 14.81 -21.13 9.68
C GLY A 526 13.63 -22.06 9.39
N ASP A 527 13.88 -23.35 9.30
CA ASP A 527 12.87 -24.36 9.02
C ASP A 527 12.21 -24.93 10.28
N GLU A 528 12.54 -24.40 11.47
CA GLU A 528 11.87 -24.72 12.72
C GLU A 528 11.77 -23.54 13.69
N ASP A 529 11.06 -23.76 14.81
CA ASP A 529 10.93 -22.74 15.85
C ASP A 529 12.22 -22.51 16.63
N ASP A 530 12.38 -21.30 17.15
CA ASP A 530 13.55 -20.89 17.94
C ASP A 530 13.67 -21.74 19.22
N GLU A 531 14.85 -22.30 19.45
CA GLU A 531 15.07 -23.19 20.60
C GLU A 531 14.96 -22.46 21.94
N TYR A 532 15.25 -21.16 21.97
CA TYR A 532 15.19 -20.35 23.20
C TYR A 532 13.73 -20.03 23.60
N THR A 533 12.85 -19.70 22.65
CA THR A 533 11.40 -19.58 22.91
C THR A 533 10.78 -20.91 23.32
N LYS A 534 11.17 -22.03 22.67
CA LYS A 534 10.70 -23.38 23.02
C LYS A 534 11.02 -23.76 24.48
N SER A 535 12.21 -23.41 24.96
CA SER A 535 12.78 -23.99 26.20
C SER A 535 12.76 -23.06 27.42
N GLU A 536 12.92 -21.75 27.25
CA GLU A 536 13.27 -20.85 28.36
C GLU A 536 12.58 -19.47 28.34
N GLY A 537 11.97 -19.03 27.24
CA GLY A 537 11.46 -17.66 27.09
C GLY A 537 10.05 -17.53 26.52
N ASP A 538 9.33 -16.49 26.93
CA ASP A 538 8.10 -16.04 26.28
C ASP A 538 8.43 -15.02 25.17
N ALA A 539 7.71 -15.06 24.06
CA ALA A 539 7.96 -14.23 22.89
C ALA A 539 7.96 -12.72 23.22
N ALA A 540 7.09 -12.28 24.14
CA ALA A 540 7.07 -10.87 24.57
C ALA A 540 8.36 -10.45 25.29
N THR A 541 8.97 -11.35 26.05
CA THR A 541 10.25 -11.08 26.74
C THR A 541 11.41 -11.00 25.74
N ILE A 542 11.38 -11.85 24.72
CA ILE A 542 12.41 -11.91 23.68
C ILE A 542 12.27 -10.75 22.69
N ALA A 543 11.05 -10.28 22.43
CA ALA A 543 10.78 -9.12 21.58
C ALA A 543 11.22 -7.79 22.23
N ALA A 544 11.19 -7.67 23.56
CA ALA A 544 11.42 -6.40 24.25
C ALA A 544 12.77 -5.70 23.91
N PRO A 545 13.92 -6.41 23.83
CA PRO A 545 15.18 -5.82 23.35
C PRO A 545 15.10 -5.30 21.91
N TYR A 546 14.47 -6.04 21.00
CA TYR A 546 14.29 -5.62 19.61
C TYR A 546 13.41 -4.38 19.50
N VAL A 547 12.28 -4.35 20.23
CA VAL A 547 11.39 -3.17 20.32
C VAL A 547 12.13 -1.97 20.90
N ALA A 548 12.94 -2.16 21.95
CA ALA A 548 13.73 -1.08 22.55
C ALA A 548 14.78 -0.50 21.60
N LEU A 549 15.32 -1.30 20.68
CA LEU A 549 16.23 -0.85 19.62
C LEU A 549 15.50 -0.26 18.41
N GLY A 550 14.16 -0.30 18.39
CA GLY A 550 13.39 0.11 17.22
C GLY A 550 13.61 -0.78 16.01
N VAL A 551 13.88 -2.08 16.22
CA VAL A 551 13.98 -3.07 15.14
C VAL A 551 12.60 -3.34 14.55
N VAL A 552 12.53 -3.49 13.23
CA VAL A 552 11.43 -4.15 12.52
C VAL A 552 11.87 -5.58 12.22
N GLY A 553 11.04 -6.56 12.55
CA GLY A 553 11.37 -7.98 12.41
C GLY A 553 10.70 -8.66 11.21
N CYS A 554 11.43 -9.47 10.47
CA CYS A 554 10.93 -10.24 9.32
C CYS A 554 11.23 -11.72 9.56
N ALA A 555 10.22 -12.57 9.60
CA ALA A 555 10.40 -14.01 9.78
C ALA A 555 10.09 -14.77 8.48
N ILE A 556 11.08 -15.47 7.94
CA ILE A 556 10.92 -16.40 6.81
C ILE A 556 11.12 -17.80 7.38
N VAL A 557 10.02 -18.40 7.85
CA VAL A 557 10.08 -19.63 8.64
C VAL A 557 9.07 -20.66 8.17
N GLY A 558 9.21 -21.90 8.64
CA GLY A 558 8.21 -22.93 8.38
C GLY A 558 6.82 -22.50 8.86
N ASP A 559 5.79 -22.90 8.12
CA ASP A 559 4.39 -22.55 8.38
C ASP A 559 3.61 -23.69 9.08
N GLY A 560 2.30 -23.48 9.27
CA GLY A 560 1.42 -24.46 9.94
C GLY A 560 1.09 -25.72 9.13
N GLY A 561 1.66 -25.84 7.92
CA GLY A 561 1.45 -26.92 6.97
C GLY A 561 0.06 -26.98 6.33
N PRO A 562 -0.19 -27.95 5.42
CA PRO A 562 -1.42 -28.03 4.62
C PRO A 562 -2.71 -28.08 5.44
N SER A 563 -2.66 -28.67 6.64
CA SER A 563 -3.83 -28.74 7.54
C SER A 563 -4.23 -27.39 8.13
N ALA A 564 -3.31 -26.42 8.15
CA ALA A 564 -3.54 -25.06 8.59
C ALA A 564 -3.52 -24.05 7.43
N GLY A 565 -3.53 -24.55 6.18
CA GLY A 565 -3.49 -23.72 4.97
C GLY A 565 -2.09 -23.24 4.57
N GLY A 566 -1.04 -23.71 5.25
CA GLY A 566 0.34 -23.51 4.86
C GLY A 566 0.81 -24.49 3.79
N VAL A 567 1.99 -24.25 3.24
CA VAL A 567 2.62 -25.03 2.17
C VAL A 567 3.66 -26.02 2.68
N CYS A 568 4.24 -25.76 3.85
CA CYS A 568 5.32 -26.58 4.38
C CYS A 568 4.86 -28.00 4.71
N GLN A 569 5.57 -28.98 4.16
CA GLN A 569 5.46 -30.34 4.68
C GLN A 569 6.17 -30.39 6.04
N PRO A 570 5.64 -31.13 7.03
CA PRO A 570 6.32 -31.29 8.31
C PRO A 570 7.72 -31.88 8.10
N LEU A 571 8.70 -31.36 8.83
CA LEU A 571 10.03 -31.98 8.88
C LEU A 571 9.89 -33.44 9.29
N GLY A 572 10.63 -34.31 8.58
CA GLY A 572 10.67 -35.73 8.90
C GLY A 572 11.12 -35.98 10.35
N THR A 573 10.63 -37.04 10.97
CA THR A 573 10.95 -37.39 12.38
C THR A 573 12.39 -37.91 12.59
N GLN A 574 13.22 -37.93 11.55
CA GLN A 574 14.61 -38.36 11.64
C GLN A 574 15.51 -37.15 11.85
N THR A 575 16.56 -37.29 12.66
CA THR A 575 17.53 -36.24 13.01
C THR A 575 18.37 -35.69 11.84
N TRP A 576 18.08 -36.09 10.61
CA TRP A 576 18.75 -35.69 9.38
C TRP A 576 17.72 -35.41 8.27
N ALA A 577 16.43 -35.24 8.62
CA ALA A 577 15.44 -34.86 7.64
C ALA A 577 15.83 -33.51 7.03
N VAL A 578 16.05 -33.50 5.72
CA VAL A 578 16.46 -32.31 4.93
C VAL A 578 15.32 -31.80 4.04
N THR A 579 14.09 -32.18 4.37
CA THR A 579 12.92 -31.87 3.54
C THR A 579 11.74 -31.55 4.43
N GLY A 580 11.14 -30.39 4.19
CA GLY A 580 10.03 -29.85 4.96
C GLY A 580 10.48 -28.77 5.95
N ALA A 581 9.52 -28.10 6.57
CA ALA A 581 9.75 -27.15 7.64
C ALA A 581 8.62 -27.24 8.67
N ASN A 582 8.96 -27.07 9.94
CA ASN A 582 8.03 -26.97 11.06
C ASN A 582 7.71 -25.51 11.37
N LEU A 583 6.55 -25.28 11.97
CA LEU A 583 6.09 -23.94 12.33
C LEU A 583 7.10 -23.20 13.23
N GLY A 584 7.60 -22.05 12.77
CA GLY A 584 8.50 -21.17 13.51
C GLY A 584 7.78 -20.16 14.42
N GLN A 585 6.93 -20.62 15.34
CA GLN A 585 5.99 -19.74 16.07
C GLN A 585 6.65 -18.58 16.83
N GLY A 586 7.75 -18.82 17.55
CA GLY A 586 8.49 -17.81 18.29
C GLY A 586 9.04 -16.70 17.38
N TYR A 587 9.56 -17.05 16.20
CA TYR A 587 10.01 -16.06 15.21
C TYR A 587 8.84 -15.22 14.72
N ILE A 588 7.70 -15.85 14.41
CA ILE A 588 6.48 -15.16 14.00
C ILE A 588 6.05 -14.18 15.09
N ASP A 589 5.94 -14.61 16.34
CA ASP A 589 5.49 -13.77 17.45
C ASP A 589 6.39 -12.54 17.66
N VAL A 590 7.72 -12.70 17.56
CA VAL A 590 8.67 -11.59 17.69
C VAL A 590 8.63 -10.65 16.48
N ALA A 591 8.52 -11.18 15.26
CA ALA A 591 8.36 -10.37 14.05
C ALA A 591 7.10 -9.50 14.13
N LEU A 592 5.98 -10.07 14.60
CA LEU A 592 4.74 -9.33 14.79
C LEU A 592 4.82 -8.31 15.93
N ALA A 593 5.46 -8.65 17.05
CA ALA A 593 5.65 -7.74 18.18
C ALA A 593 6.54 -6.53 17.85
N THR A 594 7.38 -6.64 16.82
CA THR A 594 8.26 -5.56 16.32
C THR A 594 7.64 -4.76 15.17
N GLY A 595 6.36 -5.01 14.84
CA GLY A 595 5.64 -4.32 13.77
C GLY A 595 6.02 -4.77 12.36
N GLY A 596 6.68 -5.93 12.24
CA GLY A 596 7.04 -6.50 10.94
C GLY A 596 6.08 -7.58 10.47
N LEU A 597 6.60 -8.59 9.78
CA LEU A 597 5.78 -9.60 9.08
C LEU A 597 6.43 -10.99 9.10
N PHE A 598 5.65 -12.00 8.69
CA PHE A 598 6.18 -13.33 8.42
C PHE A 598 5.78 -13.82 7.01
N GLY A 599 6.60 -14.71 6.44
CA GLY A 599 6.28 -15.47 5.24
C GLY A 599 6.76 -16.92 5.35
N SER A 600 6.18 -17.80 4.53
CA SER A 600 6.53 -19.22 4.56
C SER A 600 7.85 -19.47 3.83
N LEU A 601 8.77 -20.17 4.50
CA LEU A 601 10.03 -20.62 3.90
C LEU A 601 9.83 -21.58 2.73
N CYS A 602 8.74 -22.35 2.73
CA CYS A 602 8.48 -23.37 1.71
C CYS A 602 7.75 -22.81 0.47
N ASN A 603 7.63 -21.49 0.34
CA ASN A 603 7.18 -20.87 -0.90
C ASN A 603 8.28 -21.00 -1.96
N ASP A 604 7.88 -21.37 -3.18
CA ASP A 604 8.79 -21.43 -4.34
C ASP A 604 9.37 -20.05 -4.70
N ASP A 605 8.68 -18.98 -4.32
CA ASP A 605 9.09 -17.58 -4.51
C ASP A 605 8.89 -16.77 -3.21
N LEU A 606 10.00 -16.24 -2.67
CA LEU A 606 10.01 -15.42 -1.46
C LEU A 606 9.95 -13.91 -1.76
N THR A 607 9.80 -13.51 -3.02
CA THR A 607 9.90 -12.12 -3.47
C THR A 607 8.92 -11.20 -2.74
N GLU A 608 7.64 -11.58 -2.63
CA GLU A 608 6.63 -10.72 -1.97
C GLU A 608 6.91 -10.56 -0.46
N THR A 609 7.36 -11.63 0.22
CA THR A 609 7.75 -11.57 1.64
C THR A 609 8.90 -10.60 1.85
N ILE A 610 9.91 -10.72 0.99
CA ILE A 610 11.12 -9.89 1.04
C ILE A 610 10.80 -8.43 0.70
N ASP A 611 10.02 -8.17 -0.35
CA ASP A 611 9.58 -6.82 -0.74
C ASP A 611 8.83 -6.16 0.43
N GLY A 612 7.91 -6.90 1.07
CA GLY A 612 7.19 -6.43 2.26
C GLY A 612 8.11 -6.08 3.44
N CYS A 613 9.20 -6.82 3.63
CA CYS A 613 10.17 -6.55 4.71
C CYS A 613 11.05 -5.34 4.40
N ILE A 614 11.51 -5.20 3.15
CA ILE A 614 12.31 -4.06 2.70
C ILE A 614 11.48 -2.79 2.76
N LYS A 615 10.27 -2.78 2.21
CA LYS A 615 9.40 -1.60 2.17
C LYS A 615 9.17 -1.02 3.56
N ARG A 616 8.84 -1.86 4.54
CA ARG A 616 8.65 -1.42 5.94
C ARG A 616 9.88 -0.71 6.51
N ILE A 617 11.09 -1.19 6.22
CA ILE A 617 12.30 -0.54 6.74
C ILE A 617 12.70 0.70 5.95
N LEU A 618 12.49 0.71 4.63
CA LEU A 618 12.72 1.89 3.80
C LEU A 618 11.77 3.03 4.20
N ILE A 619 10.50 2.75 4.45
CA ILE A 619 9.54 3.75 4.93
C ILE A 619 9.96 4.31 6.29
N LYS A 620 10.39 3.42 7.19
CA LYS A 620 10.84 3.84 8.51
C LYS A 620 12.10 4.71 8.47
N ALA A 621 12.99 4.46 7.51
CA ALA A 621 14.16 5.28 7.27
C ALA A 621 13.80 6.60 6.57
N ASN A 622 12.86 6.54 5.63
CA ASN A 622 12.58 7.61 4.70
C ASN A 622 11.18 8.15 4.95
N ASN A 623 11.08 9.27 5.66
CA ASN A 623 9.82 9.86 6.15
C ASN A 623 8.97 10.49 5.02
N TYR A 624 8.50 9.69 4.06
CA TYR A 624 7.66 10.10 2.93
C TYR A 624 6.18 9.84 3.19
N GLN A 625 5.73 10.12 4.42
CA GLN A 625 4.34 9.97 4.83
C GLN A 625 3.47 11.09 4.22
N LEU A 626 2.31 10.70 3.70
CA LEU A 626 1.29 11.63 3.18
C LEU A 626 0.48 12.21 4.34
N SER A 627 -0.01 13.45 4.21
CA SER A 627 -0.82 14.08 5.26
C SER A 627 -2.24 13.54 5.35
N HIS A 628 -2.73 12.95 4.26
CA HIS A 628 -4.06 12.33 4.19
C HIS A 628 -3.95 10.91 3.61
N TRP A 629 -5.03 10.15 3.74
CA TRP A 629 -5.13 8.80 3.19
C TRP A 629 -5.64 8.87 1.75
N PRO A 630 -4.77 8.63 0.75
CA PRO A 630 -5.13 8.78 -0.65
C PRO A 630 -6.03 7.62 -1.13
N LEU A 631 -6.78 7.85 -2.20
CA LEU A 631 -7.18 6.79 -3.13
C LEU A 631 -5.93 6.39 -3.92
N SER A 632 -5.32 5.26 -3.60
CA SER A 632 -3.96 4.95 -4.05
C SER A 632 -3.81 4.89 -5.58
N SER A 633 -4.85 4.44 -6.29
CA SER A 633 -4.88 4.39 -7.75
C SER A 633 -4.81 5.78 -8.41
N THR A 634 -5.16 6.82 -7.66
CA THR A 634 -5.19 8.21 -8.13
C THR A 634 -3.89 8.97 -7.89
N ILE A 635 -2.96 8.40 -7.11
CA ILE A 635 -1.69 9.04 -6.78
C ILE A 635 -0.88 9.32 -8.07
N LYS A 636 -0.38 10.55 -8.17
CA LYS A 636 0.66 10.97 -9.10
C LYS A 636 1.81 11.57 -8.33
N VAL A 637 3.02 11.31 -8.82
CA VAL A 637 4.26 11.80 -8.21
C VAL A 637 5.11 12.43 -9.31
N ALA A 638 5.65 13.61 -9.04
CA ALA A 638 6.76 14.18 -9.78
C ALA A 638 7.98 14.33 -8.88
N ILE A 639 9.15 14.24 -9.48
CA ILE A 639 10.43 14.54 -8.84
C ILE A 639 11.07 15.65 -9.66
N ASP A 640 11.34 16.78 -9.03
CA ASP A 640 11.93 17.97 -9.68
C ASP A 640 11.14 18.41 -10.94
N GLY A 641 9.80 18.27 -10.89
CA GLY A 641 8.86 18.62 -11.96
C GLY A 641 8.64 17.55 -13.02
N GLU A 642 9.41 16.47 -13.01
CA GLU A 642 9.26 15.37 -13.96
C GLU A 642 8.35 14.27 -13.39
N ILE A 643 7.29 13.90 -14.12
CA ILE A 643 6.36 12.85 -13.69
C ILE A 643 7.10 11.51 -13.66
N VAL A 644 7.12 10.89 -12.48
CA VAL A 644 7.75 9.58 -12.29
C VAL A 644 6.70 8.48 -12.41
N PRO A 645 6.96 7.42 -13.19
CA PRO A 645 6.04 6.29 -13.28
C PRO A 645 5.99 5.52 -11.96
N ARG A 646 4.81 4.96 -11.65
CA ARG A 646 4.68 4.01 -10.54
C ARG A 646 5.34 2.69 -10.92
N SER A 647 6.25 2.19 -10.10
CA SER A 647 7.03 0.97 -10.36
C SER A 647 7.65 0.45 -9.08
N LYS A 648 7.69 -0.88 -8.91
CA LYS A 648 8.41 -1.51 -7.79
C LYS A 648 9.93 -1.52 -7.98
N THR A 649 10.43 -1.37 -9.22
CA THR A 649 11.86 -1.51 -9.54
C THR A 649 12.58 -0.20 -9.85
N ASN A 650 11.88 0.76 -10.49
CA ASN A 650 12.41 2.07 -10.85
C ASN A 650 11.27 3.08 -10.97
N GLY A 651 10.95 3.75 -9.87
CA GLY A 651 9.87 4.72 -9.74
C GLY A 651 9.44 4.86 -8.29
N TRP A 652 8.13 4.86 -8.09
CA TRP A 652 7.52 4.93 -6.76
C TRP A 652 6.43 3.86 -6.59
N ASP A 653 6.10 3.57 -5.33
CA ASP A 653 4.94 2.79 -4.92
C ASP A 653 4.35 3.39 -3.63
N TYR A 654 3.17 2.94 -3.22
CA TYR A 654 2.47 3.44 -2.03
C TYR A 654 2.20 2.29 -1.05
N ASP A 655 2.60 2.49 0.21
CA ASP A 655 2.30 1.60 1.32
C ASP A 655 1.16 2.15 2.16
N MET A 656 0.07 1.38 2.23
CA MET A 656 -1.12 1.77 2.98
C MET A 656 -1.04 1.55 4.49
N ILE A 657 -0.07 0.78 4.99
CA ILE A 657 0.02 0.52 6.43
C ILE A 657 0.65 1.74 7.09
N GLU A 658 1.68 2.29 6.45
CA GLU A 658 2.43 3.44 6.94
C GLU A 658 1.99 4.79 6.34
N ASN A 659 1.01 4.78 5.41
CA ASN A 659 0.58 5.94 4.63
C ASN A 659 1.74 6.66 3.93
N ALA A 660 2.64 5.89 3.31
CA ALA A 660 3.91 6.43 2.84
C ALA A 660 4.23 6.02 1.41
N LEU A 661 4.95 6.90 0.72
CA LEU A 661 5.54 6.58 -0.57
C LEU A 661 6.87 5.85 -0.39
N VAL A 662 7.11 4.86 -1.24
CA VAL A 662 8.38 4.15 -1.34
C VAL A 662 8.98 4.43 -2.71
N PHE A 663 10.24 4.85 -2.74
CA PHE A 663 10.97 5.10 -3.97
C PHE A 663 12.00 4.01 -4.22
N THR A 664 12.09 3.59 -5.47
CA THR A 664 13.11 2.65 -5.96
C THR A 664 13.67 3.13 -7.29
N GLY A 665 14.90 2.75 -7.60
CA GLY A 665 15.65 3.20 -8.78
C GLY A 665 16.42 4.50 -8.61
N ASP A 666 17.01 4.95 -9.71
CA ASP A 666 17.94 6.10 -9.75
C ASP A 666 17.24 7.48 -9.71
N ALA A 667 15.92 7.50 -9.47
CA ALA A 667 15.10 8.69 -9.66
C ALA A 667 15.24 9.73 -8.54
N LEU A 668 15.68 9.34 -7.34
CA LEU A 668 15.65 10.22 -6.17
C LEU A 668 17.06 10.66 -5.75
N GLN A 669 17.32 11.97 -5.79
CA GLN A 669 18.52 12.57 -5.20
C GLN A 669 18.17 13.19 -3.83
N LEU A 670 19.18 13.33 -2.96
CA LEU A 670 18.98 13.86 -1.60
C LEU A 670 18.39 15.28 -1.61
N ASP A 671 18.62 16.07 -2.65
CA ASP A 671 18.13 17.44 -2.82
C ASP A 671 16.88 17.58 -3.69
N SER A 672 16.33 16.46 -4.19
CA SER A 672 15.12 16.49 -5.00
C SER A 672 13.89 16.97 -4.24
N VAL A 673 13.01 17.69 -4.93
CA VAL A 673 11.67 18.05 -4.46
C VAL A 673 10.68 17.03 -5.00
N ILE A 674 10.00 16.33 -4.09
CA ILE A 674 8.95 15.39 -4.45
C ILE A 674 7.62 16.12 -4.36
N THR A 675 6.87 16.17 -5.46
CA THR A 675 5.50 16.70 -5.47
C THR A 675 4.53 15.55 -5.71
N VAL A 676 3.44 15.54 -4.95
CA VAL A 676 2.47 14.46 -4.96
C VAL A 676 1.07 15.05 -5.08
N SER A 677 0.24 14.45 -5.93
CA SER A 677 -1.20 14.71 -5.93
C SER A 677 -1.99 13.41 -5.85
N TYR A 678 -3.14 13.47 -5.18
CA TYR A 678 -4.04 12.34 -5.05
C TYR A 678 -5.45 12.81 -4.71
N ARG A 679 -6.43 11.92 -4.87
CA ARG A 679 -7.80 12.12 -4.38
C ARG A 679 -7.97 11.50 -3.01
N VAL A 680 -8.88 12.06 -2.22
CA VAL A 680 -9.30 11.52 -0.92
C VAL A 680 -10.79 11.28 -0.91
N TRP A 681 -11.25 10.41 -0.03
CA TRP A 681 -12.67 10.36 0.28
C TRP A 681 -13.10 11.69 0.92
N VAL A 682 -14.29 12.18 0.57
CA VAL A 682 -14.97 13.30 1.24
C VAL A 682 -16.41 12.91 1.52
N LYS A 683 -16.98 13.49 2.56
CA LYS A 683 -18.38 13.27 2.92
C LYS A 683 -19.28 13.93 1.88
N ASN A 684 -20.26 13.20 1.38
CA ASN A 684 -21.28 13.79 0.52
C ASN A 684 -22.23 14.61 1.39
N GLU A 685 -21.98 15.93 1.48
CA GLU A 685 -22.92 16.88 2.05
C GLU A 685 -24.04 17.08 1.02
N GLY A 686 -25.05 16.22 1.11
CA GLY A 686 -26.23 16.27 0.23
C GLY A 686 -27.08 17.51 0.46
#